data_AF-A0A5D4FLS7-F1
#
_entry.id   AF-A0A5D4FLS7-F1
#
_cell.length_a   1.000
_cell.length_b   1.000
_cell.length_c   1.000
_cell.angle_alpha   90.00
_cell.angle_beta   90.00
_cell.angle_gamma   90.00
#
_symmetry.space_group_name_H-M   'P 1'
#
loop_
_entity.id
_entity.type
_entity.pdbx_description
1 polymer ?
#
loop_
_entity_poly.entity_id
_entity_poly.type
_entity_poly.pdbx_seq_one_letter_code
_entity_poly.pdbx_strand_id
1 'polypeptide(L)'
;MIVIAKNSRRITSVGIALGMFSIGLGPVLVPIAGAQTEQTALPASETTESGNGSLDWALRDSFLRYSLGATNVTDGATKIYSNGTDKPSSESDTVEQHYRFNLKKATFEEASQTTRAEFEGRVEYFKYCEGKPAQRGNCALELTIKDPTIVLSPDGSHVEADVRSKQYPSGKIFEKDDAKIAQAWTKTAKFEQKGGKSSWEGINTSLTEDGVHTFSGFYDLGGPLAPLSFEYEGEGGRPGNDSAPLTIGDRFRSNQEVGPNRMLGLRDYVALATRVSSESKTAVELFDPKTMQAIGAPLEAPLRYDESLLYTEGADNNIYWVEGKSLKAATASAQGWSTPVTLHDNVGAEPTGIAYDAANDRVGVIARGTTDDDSTLTWVTSTGKADTAKLTPAQDVVAAHNPETKLYGNGHNRDLYGEAGTFALASSMNVMPDGNILYLPAAAVSLANNETYRVPPVLIKPDGTAKLAEGGTHLGTIADGATYATRMSTDGTNVAFFSHDSSRPGMQFFRYEDGALSPQSDRGPVGDLQKVSDIAFVDGQALVTSESKSKLSWVDPATRTETESINLPNQKDTAGKHRNLLEWKNKVFAYSIETDNSTYLEHAVILRLDSTDPKQGDHTDQVEPPASEEPGTEPEGQPGSEQEKPDADTKPGEDTKPDEDTKPQDGNQSDEPDTPGDSKPGGEGKKPKSVWERITGFFSTGFEWIAKIFDWLFSLLRLPFLGS
;
A
#
# COMPACT_ATOMS: atom_id res chain seq x y z
N MET A 1 -38.54 -43.69 12.78
CA MET A 1 -38.67 -44.78 13.78
C MET A 1 -37.48 -44.71 14.72
N ILE A 2 -37.69 -45.06 15.99
CA ILE A 2 -36.67 -45.14 17.06
C ILE A 2 -36.09 -46.58 17.12
N VAL A 3 -35.02 -46.79 17.90
CA VAL A 3 -34.39 -48.05 18.39
C VAL A 3 -32.96 -48.26 17.82
N ILE A 4 -31.88 -48.56 18.55
CA ILE A 4 -31.34 -48.34 19.91
C ILE A 4 -29.95 -49.05 19.94
N ALA A 5 -29.05 -48.63 20.83
CA ALA A 5 -27.70 -49.14 21.21
C ALA A 5 -27.45 -50.69 21.14
N LYS A 6 -26.21 -51.23 21.21
CA LYS A 6 -25.33 -51.22 22.43
C LYS A 6 -24.01 -52.05 22.31
N ASN A 7 -22.87 -51.53 22.83
CA ASN A 7 -21.63 -52.19 23.37
C ASN A 7 -20.82 -53.20 22.48
N SER A 8 -19.53 -53.54 22.72
CA SER A 8 -18.68 -53.47 23.93
C SER A 8 -17.14 -53.52 23.70
N ARG A 9 -16.37 -52.71 24.47
CA ARG A 9 -15.05 -52.92 25.13
C ARG A 9 -13.95 -53.86 24.55
N ARG A 10 -12.70 -53.36 24.58
CA ARG A 10 -11.62 -53.84 25.49
C ARG A 10 -10.49 -52.82 25.71
N ILE A 11 -9.71 -53.02 26.77
CA ILE A 11 -8.70 -52.10 27.37
C ILE A 11 -7.41 -52.90 27.63
N THR A 12 -6.25 -52.26 27.56
CA THR A 12 -5.03 -52.70 28.30
C THR A 12 -4.25 -51.47 28.81
N SER A 13 -3.57 -51.61 29.96
CA SER A 13 -3.04 -50.49 30.76
C SER A 13 -1.65 -50.78 31.32
N VAL A 14 -0.80 -49.75 31.49
CA VAL A 14 0.37 -49.65 32.41
C VAL A 14 0.59 -48.13 32.66
N GLY A 15 0.96 -47.59 33.82
CA GLY A 15 1.14 -48.12 35.18
C GLY A 15 1.84 -47.06 36.06
N ILE A 16 1.31 -46.77 37.26
CA ILE A 16 1.87 -45.79 38.22
C ILE A 16 2.62 -46.51 39.34
N ALA A 17 3.71 -45.93 39.86
CA ALA A 17 4.34 -46.33 41.12
C ALA A 17 4.39 -45.15 42.10
N LEU A 18 4.11 -45.43 43.38
CA LEU A 18 4.08 -44.47 44.49
C LEU A 18 5.11 -44.89 45.55
N GLY A 19 5.69 -43.93 46.27
CA GLY A 19 6.54 -44.17 47.43
C GLY A 19 6.26 -43.16 48.54
N MET A 20 5.90 -43.64 49.74
CA MET A 20 5.63 -42.82 50.93
C MET A 20 6.86 -42.75 51.84
N PHE A 21 6.96 -41.71 52.67
CA PHE A 21 7.17 -41.88 54.12
C PHE A 21 6.68 -40.62 54.89
N SER A 22 6.29 -40.79 56.15
CA SER A 22 5.71 -39.75 57.00
C SER A 22 6.34 -39.73 58.39
N ILE A 23 6.44 -38.54 59.00
CA ILE A 23 6.47 -38.16 60.44
C ILE A 23 6.49 -36.60 60.42
N GLY A 24 5.76 -35.81 61.21
CA GLY A 24 4.80 -36.11 62.28
C GLY A 24 5.17 -35.43 63.60
N LEU A 25 4.78 -34.17 63.83
CA LEU A 25 4.73 -33.52 65.16
C LEU A 25 3.83 -32.27 65.13
N GLY A 26 3.13 -32.03 66.25
CA GLY A 26 2.00 -31.09 66.37
C GLY A 26 2.31 -29.73 67.05
N PRO A 27 1.27 -29.02 67.53
CA PRO A 27 1.19 -27.55 67.40
C PRO A 27 1.46 -26.75 68.67
N VAL A 28 1.68 -25.44 68.50
CA VAL A 28 1.57 -24.41 69.56
C VAL A 28 0.75 -23.23 69.06
N LEU A 29 -0.28 -22.84 69.82
CA LEU A 29 -1.14 -21.67 69.59
C LEU A 29 -1.25 -20.88 70.90
N VAL A 30 -0.66 -19.68 70.96
CA VAL A 30 -0.96 -18.62 71.95
C VAL A 30 -0.74 -17.26 71.24
N PRO A 31 -1.62 -16.25 71.39
CA PRO A 31 -1.61 -15.04 70.57
C PRO A 31 -0.88 -13.85 71.21
N ILE A 32 -0.37 -12.92 70.39
CA ILE A 32 -0.04 -11.55 70.82
C ILE A 32 -0.57 -10.54 69.79
N ALA A 33 -1.08 -9.43 70.32
CA ALA A 33 -1.79 -8.37 69.64
C ALA A 33 -0.98 -7.58 68.60
N GLY A 34 -1.73 -7.05 67.61
CA GLY A 34 -1.69 -5.62 67.27
C GLY A 34 -0.35 -5.00 66.87
N ALA A 35 -0.05 -5.05 65.57
CA ALA A 35 0.70 -4.01 64.90
C ALA A 35 -0.13 -3.52 63.71
N GLN A 36 -0.61 -2.27 63.77
CA GLN A 36 -1.04 -1.58 62.56
C GLN A 36 0.22 -1.25 61.77
N THR A 37 0.55 -2.08 60.78
CA THR A 37 1.41 -1.62 59.70
C THR A 37 0.56 -0.71 58.82
N GLU A 38 0.91 0.58 58.80
CA GLU A 38 0.29 1.55 57.91
C GLU A 38 0.28 1.00 56.49
N GLN A 39 -0.91 0.89 55.91
CA GLN A 39 -1.09 0.53 54.53
C GLN A 39 -0.57 1.73 53.71
N THR A 40 0.68 1.66 53.28
CA THR A 40 1.30 2.68 52.43
C THR A 40 0.36 2.93 51.26
N ALA A 41 -0.17 4.15 51.16
CA ALA A 41 -0.99 4.52 50.04
C ALA A 41 -0.16 4.34 48.77
N LEU A 42 -0.70 3.60 47.80
CA LEU A 42 -0.18 3.60 46.44
C LEU A 42 -0.12 5.06 45.97
N PRO A 43 0.92 5.47 45.21
CA PRO A 43 0.93 6.81 44.62
C PRO A 43 -0.35 6.96 43.80
N ALA A 44 -1.07 8.06 44.04
CA ALA A 44 -2.30 8.34 43.30
C ALA A 44 -1.92 8.60 41.83
N SER A 45 -2.61 7.94 40.89
CA SER A 45 -2.46 8.20 39.46
C SER A 45 -2.65 9.70 39.20
N GLU A 46 -1.63 10.36 38.63
CA GLU A 46 -1.70 11.79 38.35
C GLU A 46 -2.87 12.04 37.39
N THR A 47 -3.89 12.73 37.91
CA THR A 47 -5.12 13.00 37.19
C THR A 47 -5.06 14.43 36.69
N THR A 48 -4.72 14.62 35.42
CA THR A 48 -4.81 15.95 34.80
C THR A 48 -6.28 16.29 34.56
N GLU A 49 -6.89 17.08 35.46
CA GLU A 49 -8.18 17.71 35.19
C GLU A 49 -8.05 18.79 34.12
N SER A 50 -8.89 18.72 33.07
CA SER A 50 -9.12 19.79 32.08
C SER A 50 -7.84 20.44 31.51
N GLY A 51 -6.97 19.62 30.91
CA GLY A 51 -5.71 20.08 30.30
C GLY A 51 -5.84 20.68 28.90
N ASN A 52 -4.81 21.42 28.48
CA ASN A 52 -4.61 21.73 27.07
C ASN A 52 -4.31 20.42 26.31
N GLY A 53 -4.92 20.24 25.15
CA GLY A 53 -4.72 19.08 24.30
C GLY A 53 -5.85 18.89 23.31
N SER A 54 -5.62 18.05 22.31
CA SER A 54 -6.63 17.73 21.30
C SER A 54 -6.42 16.36 20.66
N LEU A 55 -7.48 15.82 20.07
CA LEU A 55 -7.47 14.66 19.18
C LEU A 55 -7.77 15.15 17.76
N ASP A 56 -6.88 14.88 16.82
CA ASP A 56 -7.10 15.08 15.39
C ASP A 56 -7.40 13.72 14.74
N TRP A 57 -8.60 13.61 14.16
CA TRP A 57 -9.02 12.38 13.49
C TRP A 57 -9.99 12.64 12.34
N ALA A 58 -9.69 12.06 11.17
CA ALA A 58 -10.55 12.16 9.99
C ALA A 58 -11.71 11.15 9.96
N LEU A 59 -11.83 10.27 10.97
CA LEU A 59 -12.69 9.08 10.97
C LEU A 59 -12.32 8.10 9.85
N ARG A 60 -12.59 8.47 8.58
CA ARG A 60 -12.22 7.74 7.37
C ARG A 60 -12.29 8.67 6.16
N ASP A 61 -11.16 8.87 5.47
CA ASP A 61 -11.04 9.81 4.34
C ASP A 61 -12.07 9.56 3.23
N SER A 62 -12.28 8.29 2.85
CA SER A 62 -13.28 7.92 1.84
C SER A 62 -14.71 8.26 2.24
N PHE A 63 -15.01 8.34 3.55
CA PHE A 63 -16.33 8.71 4.06
C PHE A 63 -16.53 10.23 4.03
N LEU A 64 -15.51 11.01 4.43
CA LEU A 64 -15.54 12.48 4.32
C LEU A 64 -15.71 12.94 2.86
N ARG A 65 -15.01 12.29 1.93
CA ARG A 65 -15.18 12.47 0.48
C ARG A 65 -16.61 12.16 0.04
N TYR A 66 -17.13 10.98 0.39
CA TYR A 66 -18.49 10.55 0.03
C TYR A 66 -19.58 11.47 0.58
N SER A 67 -19.44 11.94 1.81
CA SER A 67 -20.42 12.80 2.46
C SER A 67 -20.29 14.27 2.07
N LEU A 68 -19.16 14.69 1.48
CA LEU A 68 -18.73 16.09 1.40
C LEU A 68 -18.73 16.73 2.80
N GLY A 69 -17.90 16.18 3.69
CA GLY A 69 -17.75 16.65 5.07
C GLY A 69 -18.96 16.41 5.98
N ALA A 70 -18.85 16.83 7.23
CA ALA A 70 -19.92 16.77 8.22
C ALA A 70 -20.97 17.86 8.02
N THR A 71 -22.23 17.58 8.35
CA THR A 71 -23.29 18.60 8.35
C THR A 71 -23.10 19.57 9.52
N ASN A 72 -22.94 19.05 10.74
CA ASN A 72 -22.68 19.85 11.94
C ASN A 72 -21.40 19.34 12.63
N VAL A 73 -20.63 20.26 13.21
CA VAL A 73 -19.54 19.96 14.14
C VAL A 73 -19.65 20.95 15.30
N THR A 74 -19.86 20.45 16.52
CA THR A 74 -20.20 21.27 17.70
C THR A 74 -19.63 20.69 19.00
N ASP A 75 -19.98 21.31 20.13
CA ASP A 75 -19.85 20.74 21.50
C ASP A 75 -18.43 20.32 21.92
N GLY A 76 -17.39 20.99 21.38
CA GLY A 76 -15.98 20.68 21.66
C GLY A 76 -15.17 20.22 20.43
N ALA A 77 -15.84 19.94 19.30
CA ALA A 77 -15.19 19.62 18.04
C ALA A 77 -15.11 20.83 17.10
N THR A 78 -14.10 20.85 16.22
CA THR A 78 -13.87 21.84 15.16
C THR A 78 -13.51 21.15 13.84
N LYS A 79 -13.95 21.70 12.70
CA LYS A 79 -13.55 21.24 11.36
C LYS A 79 -12.16 21.76 11.01
N ILE A 80 -11.25 20.91 10.56
CA ILE A 80 -9.97 21.32 9.98
C ILE A 80 -9.99 21.05 8.48
N TYR A 81 -9.63 22.07 7.71
CA TYR A 81 -9.78 22.12 6.25
C TYR A 81 -8.46 21.82 5.51
N SER A 82 -8.50 21.77 4.18
CA SER A 82 -7.35 21.46 3.30
C SER A 82 -6.16 22.41 3.43
N ASN A 83 -6.38 23.63 3.94
CA ASN A 83 -5.31 24.59 4.27
C ASN A 83 -4.69 24.38 5.68
N GLY A 84 -5.10 23.35 6.42
CA GLY A 84 -4.62 23.05 7.78
C GLY A 84 -5.22 23.93 8.88
N THR A 85 -6.27 24.70 8.60
CA THR A 85 -6.87 25.65 9.55
C THR A 85 -8.36 25.37 9.82
N ASP A 86 -8.95 26.08 10.78
CA ASP A 86 -10.38 26.01 11.12
C ASP A 86 -11.30 26.80 10.17
N LYS A 87 -10.73 27.52 9.20
CA LYS A 87 -11.45 28.45 8.32
C LYS A 87 -10.92 28.37 6.87
N PRO A 88 -11.76 28.07 5.87
CA PRO A 88 -11.35 28.14 4.47
C PRO A 88 -10.99 29.58 4.09
N SER A 89 -9.82 29.77 3.46
CA SER A 89 -9.37 31.06 2.92
C SER A 89 -9.79 31.30 1.46
N SER A 90 -10.23 30.25 0.77
CA SER A 90 -10.65 30.22 -0.63
C SER A 90 -11.63 29.07 -0.88
N GLU A 91 -12.25 29.01 -2.06
CA GLU A 91 -13.15 27.90 -2.43
C GLU A 91 -12.42 26.54 -2.46
N SER A 92 -11.15 26.51 -2.90
CA SER A 92 -10.28 25.31 -2.85
C SER A 92 -9.93 24.86 -1.43
N ASP A 93 -10.05 25.74 -0.44
CA ASP A 93 -9.80 25.43 0.96
C ASP A 93 -11.03 24.86 1.67
N THR A 94 -12.17 24.66 0.99
CA THR A 94 -13.43 24.25 1.64
C THR A 94 -13.54 22.77 1.96
N VAL A 95 -12.52 21.96 1.62
CA VAL A 95 -12.56 20.51 1.87
C VAL A 95 -12.11 20.19 3.29
N GLU A 96 -12.99 19.54 4.05
CA GLU A 96 -12.67 19.01 5.38
C GLU A 96 -11.65 17.87 5.28
N GLN A 97 -10.52 18.01 5.98
CA GLN A 97 -9.52 16.94 6.13
C GLN A 97 -9.80 16.08 7.36
N HIS A 98 -10.04 16.69 8.51
CA HIS A 98 -10.27 16.00 9.78
C HIS A 98 -11.06 16.85 10.77
N TYR A 99 -11.41 16.25 11.90
CA TYR A 99 -12.00 16.96 13.04
C TYR A 99 -11.02 17.00 14.19
N ARG A 100 -10.91 18.18 14.81
CA ARG A 100 -10.16 18.41 16.04
C ARG A 100 -11.14 18.41 17.22
N PHE A 101 -10.95 17.52 18.18
CA PHE A 101 -11.74 17.42 19.40
C PHE A 101 -10.93 17.94 20.59
N ASN A 102 -11.50 18.79 21.44
CA ASN A 102 -10.81 19.31 22.62
C ASN A 102 -10.62 18.21 23.67
N LEU A 103 -9.47 18.21 24.35
CA LEU A 103 -9.26 17.33 25.50
C LEU A 103 -10.18 17.74 26.66
N LYS A 104 -10.94 16.76 27.18
CA LYS A 104 -11.76 16.91 28.38
C LYS A 104 -11.02 16.43 29.61
N LYS A 105 -10.34 15.27 29.51
CA LYS A 105 -9.55 14.67 30.59
C LYS A 105 -8.55 13.66 30.04
N ALA A 106 -7.33 13.62 30.58
CA ALA A 106 -6.39 12.52 30.37
C ALA A 106 -5.95 11.91 31.70
N THR A 107 -5.66 10.61 31.69
CA THR A 107 -5.09 9.85 32.81
C THR A 107 -4.15 8.78 32.28
N PHE A 108 -2.98 8.66 32.89
CA PHE A 108 -2.05 7.54 32.71
C PHE A 108 -1.92 6.77 34.03
N GLU A 109 -2.01 5.45 33.96
CA GLU A 109 -1.80 4.56 35.10
C GLU A 109 -0.54 3.71 34.88
N GLU A 110 0.55 4.11 35.53
CA GLU A 110 1.88 3.50 35.38
C GLU A 110 1.87 1.99 35.69
N ALA A 111 1.12 1.56 36.72
CA ALA A 111 1.05 0.16 37.15
C ALA A 111 0.44 -0.78 36.09
N SER A 112 -0.47 -0.27 35.24
CA SER A 112 -1.10 -1.03 34.16
C SER A 112 -0.57 -0.63 32.77
N GLN A 113 0.28 0.39 32.68
CA GLN A 113 0.70 1.06 31.43
C GLN A 113 -0.51 1.43 30.55
N THR A 114 -1.56 1.97 31.17
CA THR A 114 -2.82 2.33 30.50
C THR A 114 -2.95 3.84 30.38
N THR A 115 -3.18 4.34 29.16
CA THR A 115 -3.62 5.72 28.90
C THR A 115 -5.12 5.73 28.62
N ARG A 116 -5.88 6.64 29.24
CA ARG A 116 -7.23 7.02 28.83
C ARG A 116 -7.28 8.53 28.60
N ALA A 117 -7.64 8.94 27.39
CA ALA A 117 -7.81 10.34 27.01
C ALA A 117 -9.22 10.56 26.46
N GLU A 118 -10.06 11.22 27.25
CA GLU A 118 -11.45 11.60 26.93
C GLU A 118 -11.46 12.97 26.24
N PHE A 119 -12.12 13.07 25.10
CA PHE A 119 -12.30 14.30 24.35
C PHE A 119 -13.78 14.70 24.31
N GLU A 120 -14.06 15.98 24.21
CA GLU A 120 -15.40 16.52 23.98
C GLU A 120 -15.60 16.87 22.51
N GLY A 121 -16.81 16.67 21.99
CA GLY A 121 -17.18 17.14 20.66
C GLY A 121 -18.21 16.27 19.97
N ARG A 122 -19.00 16.85 19.07
CA ARG A 122 -19.99 16.15 18.26
C ARG A 122 -19.75 16.39 16.78
N VAL A 123 -19.75 15.32 15.99
CA VAL A 123 -19.78 15.34 14.52
C VAL A 123 -21.08 14.70 14.05
N GLU A 124 -21.86 15.41 13.23
CA GLU A 124 -23.11 14.90 12.66
C GLU A 124 -23.12 14.95 11.13
N TYR A 125 -23.54 13.85 10.51
CA TYR A 125 -23.79 13.73 9.08
C TYR A 125 -25.29 13.52 8.85
N PHE A 126 -25.91 14.49 8.18
CA PHE A 126 -27.29 14.44 7.70
C PHE A 126 -27.26 14.66 6.19
N LYS A 127 -27.31 13.56 5.42
CA LYS A 127 -27.14 13.57 3.96
C LYS A 127 -28.25 12.76 3.27
N TYR A 128 -28.56 13.09 2.03
CA TYR A 128 -29.68 12.51 1.25
C TYR A 128 -31.04 12.70 1.92
N CYS A 129 -31.44 13.97 2.07
CA CYS A 129 -32.63 14.38 2.83
C CYS A 129 -33.87 14.66 1.96
N GLU A 130 -33.89 14.23 0.69
CA GLU A 130 -35.04 14.35 -0.22
C GLU A 130 -35.62 15.79 -0.32
N GLY A 131 -34.75 16.81 -0.31
CA GLY A 131 -35.14 18.22 -0.33
C GLY A 131 -35.67 18.78 1.01
N LYS A 132 -35.73 17.96 2.07
CA LYS A 132 -36.03 18.40 3.45
C LYS A 132 -34.76 18.98 4.10
N PRO A 133 -34.89 19.79 5.18
CA PRO A 133 -33.74 20.28 5.94
C PRO A 133 -32.82 19.14 6.41
N ALA A 134 -31.51 19.39 6.40
CA ALA A 134 -30.47 18.44 6.79
C ALA A 134 -30.39 18.28 8.32
N GLN A 135 -31.36 17.55 8.87
CA GLN A 135 -31.54 17.30 10.30
C GLN A 135 -32.03 15.87 10.56
N ARG A 136 -31.96 15.45 11.82
CA ARG A 136 -32.41 14.14 12.31
C ARG A 136 -33.85 13.84 11.88
N GLY A 137 -34.11 12.58 11.48
CA GLY A 137 -35.39 12.09 10.96
C GLY A 137 -35.64 12.35 9.46
N ASN A 138 -34.98 13.34 8.85
CA ASN A 138 -35.27 13.74 7.46
C ASN A 138 -34.43 13.01 6.39
N CYS A 139 -33.35 12.33 6.78
CA CYS A 139 -32.25 11.97 5.89
C CYS A 139 -32.06 10.45 5.77
N ALA A 140 -31.59 9.95 4.63
CA ALA A 140 -31.28 8.52 4.50
C ALA A 140 -29.99 8.17 5.28
N LEU A 141 -29.00 9.06 5.24
CA LEU A 141 -27.82 9.02 6.08
C LEU A 141 -28.05 9.95 7.28
N GLU A 142 -28.12 9.36 8.47
CA GLU A 142 -28.11 10.05 9.75
C GLU A 142 -27.08 9.36 10.65
N LEU A 143 -25.95 10.02 10.88
CA LEU A 143 -24.88 9.56 11.75
C LEU A 143 -24.49 10.67 12.73
N THR A 144 -24.40 10.35 14.01
CA THR A 144 -23.77 11.17 15.05
C THR A 144 -22.66 10.34 15.70
N ILE A 145 -21.49 10.95 15.83
CA ILE A 145 -20.38 10.47 16.67
C ILE A 145 -20.08 11.59 17.67
N LYS A 146 -19.96 11.25 18.96
CA LYS A 146 -19.77 12.22 20.03
C LYS A 146 -18.77 11.71 21.09
N ASP A 147 -18.07 12.67 21.71
CA ASP A 147 -17.15 12.51 22.84
C ASP A 147 -16.20 11.30 22.69
N PRO A 148 -15.35 11.30 21.63
CA PRO A 148 -14.44 10.19 21.40
C PRO A 148 -13.45 10.06 22.55
N THR A 149 -13.16 8.82 22.95
CA THR A 149 -12.20 8.50 23.99
C THR A 149 -11.18 7.49 23.50
N ILE A 150 -9.91 7.82 23.65
CA ILE A 150 -8.79 6.94 23.32
C ILE A 150 -8.42 6.14 24.56
N VAL A 151 -8.39 4.81 24.45
CA VAL A 151 -7.88 3.91 25.47
C VAL A 151 -6.69 3.15 24.88
N LEU A 152 -5.50 3.35 25.43
CA LEU A 152 -4.29 2.60 25.07
C LEU A 152 -3.93 1.69 26.24
N SER A 153 -3.90 0.37 26.03
CA SER A 153 -3.64 -0.60 27.12
C SER A 153 -2.99 -1.89 26.61
N PRO A 154 -2.26 -2.64 27.46
CA PRO A 154 -1.64 -3.90 27.06
C PRO A 154 -2.66 -4.98 26.64
N ASP A 155 -3.86 -4.96 27.22
CA ASP A 155 -4.94 -5.91 26.88
C ASP A 155 -5.65 -5.56 25.56
N GLY A 156 -5.32 -4.42 24.96
CA GLY A 156 -5.86 -3.93 23.70
C GLY A 156 -6.11 -2.42 23.75
N SER A 157 -5.72 -1.73 22.68
CA SER A 157 -5.93 -0.28 22.51
C SER A 157 -7.09 -0.02 21.54
N HIS A 158 -8.02 0.88 21.87
CA HIS A 158 -9.23 1.13 21.09
C HIS A 158 -9.77 2.56 21.26
N VAL A 159 -10.70 2.94 20.38
CA VAL A 159 -11.44 4.21 20.41
C VAL A 159 -12.89 3.93 20.76
N GLU A 160 -13.39 4.62 21.79
CA GLU A 160 -14.79 4.63 22.24
C GLU A 160 -15.45 5.93 21.76
N ALA A 161 -16.76 5.92 21.50
CA ALA A 161 -17.55 7.14 21.27
C ALA A 161 -19.05 6.88 21.50
N ASP A 162 -19.80 7.93 21.81
CA ASP A 162 -21.25 7.92 21.74
C ASP A 162 -21.67 7.87 20.26
N VAL A 163 -22.32 6.80 19.83
CA VAL A 163 -22.75 6.61 18.44
C VAL A 163 -24.26 6.56 18.32
N ARG A 164 -24.77 7.26 17.31
CA ARG A 164 -26.11 7.05 16.79
C ARG A 164 -26.11 7.02 15.26
N SER A 165 -26.43 5.87 14.67
CA SER A 165 -26.35 5.64 13.22
C SER A 165 -27.60 4.96 12.66
N LYS A 166 -28.20 5.55 11.62
CA LYS A 166 -29.35 5.01 10.89
C LYS A 166 -28.90 3.98 9.85
N GLN A 167 -29.27 2.73 10.07
CA GLN A 167 -28.84 1.55 9.32
C GLN A 167 -29.58 1.45 7.97
N TYR A 168 -28.89 1.79 6.88
CA TYR A 168 -29.36 1.63 5.50
C TYR A 168 -29.39 0.14 5.07
N PRO A 169 -30.36 -0.31 4.24
CA PRO A 169 -31.58 0.40 3.81
C PRO A 169 -32.72 0.28 4.85
N SER A 170 -32.48 -0.39 5.99
CA SER A 170 -33.53 -0.79 6.93
C SER A 170 -34.21 0.36 7.69
N GLY A 171 -33.54 1.51 7.81
CA GLY A 171 -33.99 2.65 8.62
C GLY A 171 -33.93 2.43 10.13
N LYS A 172 -33.50 1.26 10.61
CA LYS A 172 -33.30 0.99 12.05
C LYS A 172 -32.21 1.89 12.61
N ILE A 173 -32.31 2.24 13.88
CA ILE A 173 -31.27 3.00 14.58
C ILE A 173 -30.37 2.04 15.34
N PHE A 174 -29.06 2.14 15.13
CA PHE A 174 -28.03 1.70 16.06
C PHE A 174 -27.70 2.89 16.96
N GLU A 175 -27.80 2.72 18.28
CA GLU A 175 -27.55 3.78 19.27
C GLU A 175 -26.87 3.11 20.47
N LYS A 176 -25.67 3.59 20.83
CA LYS A 176 -24.82 2.98 21.83
C LYS A 176 -23.83 4.03 22.38
N ASP A 177 -23.87 4.22 23.69
CA ASP A 177 -22.89 5.01 24.44
C ASP A 177 -21.61 4.16 24.63
N ASP A 178 -20.43 4.81 24.68
CA ASP A 178 -19.12 4.14 24.75
C ASP A 178 -18.94 2.99 23.71
N ALA A 179 -19.47 3.17 22.49
CA ALA A 179 -19.31 2.21 21.41
C ALA A 179 -17.83 2.13 21.00
N LYS A 180 -17.23 0.94 21.01
CA LYS A 180 -15.82 0.74 20.68
C LYS A 180 -15.63 0.79 19.17
N ILE A 181 -15.70 1.94 18.53
CA ILE A 181 -15.81 2.08 17.06
C ILE A 181 -14.55 1.70 16.28
N ALA A 182 -13.37 1.75 16.90
CA ALA A 182 -12.12 1.39 16.24
C ALA A 182 -11.15 0.68 17.19
N GLN A 183 -10.40 -0.29 16.66
CA GLN A 183 -9.15 -0.74 17.26
C GLN A 183 -8.08 0.31 16.96
N ALA A 184 -7.22 0.60 17.93
CA ALA A 184 -6.08 1.50 17.82
C ALA A 184 -4.77 0.70 17.86
N TRP A 185 -3.84 0.98 16.94
CA TRP A 185 -2.60 0.25 16.78
C TRP A 185 -1.40 1.16 17.05
N THR A 186 -0.82 1.03 18.24
CA THR A 186 0.22 1.91 18.79
C THR A 186 1.64 1.60 18.31
N LYS A 187 1.89 0.34 17.90
CA LYS A 187 3.23 -0.18 17.56
C LYS A 187 4.03 0.72 16.61
N THR A 188 3.39 1.21 15.55
CA THR A 188 4.04 2.06 14.53
C THR A 188 3.87 3.55 14.75
N ALA A 189 3.02 3.96 15.69
CA ALA A 189 2.79 5.37 15.98
C ALA A 189 4.04 6.01 16.58
N LYS A 190 4.22 7.32 16.38
CA LYS A 190 5.24 8.07 17.12
C LYS A 190 4.66 8.41 18.49
N PHE A 191 5.43 8.18 19.55
CA PHE A 191 5.11 8.58 20.91
C PHE A 191 6.28 9.39 21.44
N GLU A 192 6.00 10.61 21.90
CA GLU A 192 6.98 11.48 22.56
C GLU A 192 6.41 11.98 23.89
N GLN A 193 7.30 12.10 24.88
CA GLN A 193 7.02 12.77 26.12
C GLN A 193 8.09 13.84 26.35
N LYS A 194 7.68 15.12 26.31
CA LYS A 194 8.61 16.25 26.28
C LYS A 194 8.01 17.47 26.97
N GLY A 195 8.72 18.00 27.96
CA GLY A 195 8.32 19.23 28.64
C GLY A 195 7.05 19.12 29.49
N GLY A 196 6.68 17.92 29.95
CA GLY A 196 5.44 17.66 30.68
C GLY A 196 4.24 17.27 29.80
N LYS A 197 4.41 17.30 28.48
CA LYS A 197 3.39 16.93 27.49
C LYS A 197 3.67 15.55 26.91
N SER A 198 2.61 14.76 26.75
CA SER A 198 2.60 13.48 26.05
C SER A 198 1.89 13.63 24.70
N SER A 199 2.53 13.21 23.61
CA SER A 199 1.96 13.25 22.26
C SER A 199 2.06 11.89 21.56
N TRP A 200 1.00 11.56 20.83
CA TRP A 200 0.88 10.39 19.97
C TRP A 200 0.54 10.84 18.55
N GLU A 201 1.31 10.40 17.56
CA GLU A 201 1.07 10.75 16.15
C GLU A 201 0.94 9.50 15.28
N GLY A 202 -0.07 9.49 14.40
CA GLY A 202 -0.24 8.46 13.39
C GLY A 202 -0.59 7.08 13.95
N ILE A 203 -1.39 7.01 15.03
CA ILE A 203 -1.97 5.75 15.51
C ILE A 203 -2.89 5.23 14.41
N ASN A 204 -2.52 4.09 13.82
CA ASN A 204 -3.32 3.40 12.82
C ASN A 204 -4.60 2.88 13.46
N THR A 205 -5.74 2.98 12.77
CA THR A 205 -7.02 2.49 13.29
C THR A 205 -7.76 1.59 12.30
N SER A 206 -8.55 0.65 12.82
CA SER A 206 -9.34 -0.29 12.02
C SER A 206 -10.70 -0.57 12.64
N LEU A 207 -11.71 -0.82 11.81
CA LEU A 207 -13.09 -1.06 12.23
C LEU A 207 -13.25 -2.27 13.15
N THR A 208 -14.05 -2.09 14.21
CA THR A 208 -14.60 -3.15 15.06
C THR A 208 -16.03 -3.51 14.63
N GLU A 209 -16.70 -4.43 15.33
CA GLU A 209 -18.12 -4.72 15.11
C GLU A 209 -19.03 -3.50 15.36
N ASP A 210 -18.79 -2.72 16.44
CA ASP A 210 -19.50 -1.45 16.68
C ASP A 210 -19.21 -0.42 15.57
N GLY A 211 -17.96 -0.37 15.08
CA GLY A 211 -17.55 0.49 13.96
C GLY A 211 -18.27 0.15 12.67
N VAL A 212 -18.40 -1.15 12.35
CA VAL A 212 -19.18 -1.63 11.20
C VAL A 212 -20.63 -1.14 11.29
N HIS A 213 -21.26 -1.19 12.47
CA HIS A 213 -22.59 -0.63 12.68
C HIS A 213 -22.64 0.90 12.64
N THR A 214 -21.61 1.59 13.12
CA THR A 214 -21.46 3.05 13.01
C THR A 214 -21.56 3.49 11.54
N PHE A 215 -20.88 2.79 10.63
CA PHE A 215 -20.94 3.02 9.18
C PHE A 215 -21.97 2.11 8.45
N SER A 216 -23.02 1.66 9.14
CA SER A 216 -24.17 0.96 8.53
C SER A 216 -23.82 -0.28 7.69
N GLY A 217 -22.71 -0.97 7.99
CA GLY A 217 -22.28 -2.17 7.28
C GLY A 217 -21.75 -1.93 5.86
N PHE A 218 -21.37 -0.70 5.50
CA PHE A 218 -20.73 -0.41 4.21
C PHE A 218 -19.23 -0.77 4.16
N TYR A 219 -18.63 -1.03 5.31
CA TYR A 219 -17.22 -1.36 5.47
C TYR A 219 -17.08 -2.61 6.34
N ASP A 220 -16.10 -3.46 6.02
CA ASP A 220 -15.90 -4.75 6.69
C ASP A 220 -15.16 -4.62 8.04
N LEU A 221 -15.35 -5.62 8.91
CA LEU A 221 -14.62 -5.77 10.16
C LEU A 221 -13.10 -5.86 9.91
N GLY A 222 -12.32 -5.09 10.67
CA GLY A 222 -10.87 -4.95 10.48
C GLY A 222 -10.48 -4.04 9.30
N GLY A 223 -11.44 -3.52 8.53
CA GLY A 223 -11.16 -2.58 7.45
C GLY A 223 -10.53 -1.28 7.96
N PRO A 224 -9.59 -0.68 7.22
CA PRO A 224 -8.85 0.50 7.69
C PRO A 224 -9.75 1.72 7.88
N LEU A 225 -9.38 2.52 8.87
CA LEU A 225 -9.88 3.85 9.15
C LEU A 225 -8.72 4.86 9.04
N ALA A 226 -9.03 6.15 9.12
CA ALA A 226 -7.98 7.16 9.12
C ALA A 226 -7.10 7.02 10.38
N PRO A 227 -5.77 7.19 10.29
CA PRO A 227 -4.93 7.34 11.47
C PRO A 227 -5.38 8.52 12.33
N LEU A 228 -5.09 8.46 13.63
CA LEU A 228 -5.35 9.55 14.58
C LEU A 228 -4.07 10.01 15.26
N SER A 229 -4.08 11.27 15.68
CA SER A 229 -3.03 11.88 16.50
C SER A 229 -3.68 12.57 17.69
N PHE A 230 -3.10 12.48 18.88
CA PHE A 230 -3.61 13.19 20.05
C PHE A 230 -2.52 13.57 21.04
N GLU A 231 -2.80 14.58 21.85
CA GLU A 231 -1.87 15.13 22.81
C GLU A 231 -2.55 15.59 24.10
N TYR A 232 -1.82 15.52 25.21
CA TYR A 232 -2.27 15.97 26.53
C TYR A 232 -1.09 16.37 27.43
N GLU A 233 -1.34 17.30 28.35
CA GLU A 233 -0.41 17.59 29.46
C GLU A 233 -0.50 16.48 30.52
N GLY A 234 0.64 15.95 30.93
CA GLY A 234 0.78 14.86 31.90
C GLY A 234 1.72 13.75 31.44
N GLU A 235 2.12 12.92 32.40
CA GLU A 235 2.87 11.68 32.17
C GLU A 235 2.09 10.72 31.27
N GLY A 236 2.82 9.94 30.47
CA GLY A 236 2.25 8.98 29.53
C GLY A 236 3.22 7.85 29.25
N GLY A 237 2.74 6.82 28.55
CA GLY A 237 3.59 5.69 28.19
C GLY A 237 2.99 4.85 27.08
N ARG A 238 3.86 4.17 26.33
CA ARG A 238 3.47 3.07 25.46
C ARG A 238 2.89 1.93 26.31
N PRO A 239 1.86 1.21 25.84
CA PRO A 239 1.43 -0.03 26.49
C PRO A 239 2.62 -1.00 26.66
N GLY A 240 2.68 -1.74 27.76
CA GLY A 240 3.84 -2.59 28.10
C GLY A 240 4.16 -3.73 27.12
N ASN A 241 3.31 -3.99 26.13
CA ASN A 241 3.51 -4.95 25.02
C ASN A 241 3.72 -4.27 23.66
N ASP A 242 3.83 -2.95 23.62
CA ASP A 242 3.89 -2.12 22.42
C ASP A 242 5.31 -1.95 21.89
N SER A 243 6.07 -3.05 21.88
CA SER A 243 7.35 -3.14 21.16
C SER A 243 7.09 -3.48 19.70
N ALA A 244 7.56 -2.64 18.79
CA ALA A 244 7.60 -2.92 17.35
C ALA A 244 9.06 -3.09 16.91
N PRO A 245 9.40 -4.06 16.03
CA PRO A 245 10.75 -4.16 15.48
C PRO A 245 11.08 -3.02 14.51
N LEU A 246 10.06 -2.43 13.88
CA LEU A 246 10.17 -1.25 13.01
C LEU A 246 9.08 -0.23 13.38
N THR A 247 9.38 1.07 13.27
CA THR A 247 8.42 2.18 13.33
C THR A 247 8.31 2.89 11.98
N ILE A 248 7.22 3.64 11.77
CA ILE A 248 7.06 4.46 10.56
C ILE A 248 7.83 5.77 10.76
N GLY A 249 8.85 5.96 9.93
CA GLY A 249 9.72 7.14 9.92
C GLY A 249 9.12 8.27 9.08
N ASP A 250 9.86 8.68 8.05
CA ASP A 250 9.44 9.66 7.07
C ASP A 250 8.76 9.01 5.85
N ARG A 251 8.14 9.81 4.98
CA ARG A 251 7.38 9.34 3.83
C ARG A 251 7.61 10.18 2.58
N PHE A 252 7.67 9.52 1.43
CA PHE A 252 7.67 10.15 0.10
C PHE A 252 6.27 10.05 -0.49
N ARG A 253 5.72 11.17 -0.98
CA ARG A 253 4.43 11.21 -1.70
C ARG A 253 4.71 11.46 -3.18
N SER A 254 4.24 10.54 -4.02
CA SER A 254 4.29 10.67 -5.48
C SER A 254 3.44 11.84 -5.96
N ASN A 255 3.89 12.52 -7.02
CA ASN A 255 3.06 13.50 -7.74
C ASN A 255 2.16 12.81 -8.78
N GLN A 256 2.38 11.53 -9.08
CA GLN A 256 1.56 10.76 -9.99
C GLN A 256 0.30 10.25 -9.29
N GLU A 257 -0.80 10.17 -10.04
CA GLU A 257 -1.97 9.39 -9.63
C GLU A 257 -1.59 7.90 -9.50
N VAL A 258 -2.24 7.17 -8.59
CA VAL A 258 -2.04 5.74 -8.37
C VAL A 258 -2.26 4.97 -9.67
N GLY A 259 -1.15 4.48 -10.22
CA GLY A 259 -1.12 3.51 -11.30
C GLY A 259 -0.29 2.28 -10.92
N PRO A 260 -0.26 1.25 -11.79
CA PRO A 260 0.71 0.16 -11.67
C PRO A 260 2.12 0.72 -11.48
N ASN A 261 2.83 0.24 -10.45
CA ASN A 261 4.13 0.79 -10.09
C ASN A 261 5.06 -0.26 -9.47
N ARG A 262 6.35 0.07 -9.44
CA ARG A 262 7.41 -0.71 -8.81
C ARG A 262 8.48 0.22 -8.23
N MET A 263 8.93 -0.09 -7.02
CA MET A 263 10.14 0.51 -6.44
C MET A 263 11.41 -0.18 -6.97
N LEU A 264 12.47 0.61 -7.17
CA LEU A 264 13.81 0.15 -7.55
C LEU A 264 14.80 0.69 -6.51
N GLY A 265 15.51 -0.20 -5.81
CA GLY A 265 16.57 0.17 -4.88
C GLY A 265 17.90 0.36 -5.62
N LEU A 266 18.35 1.60 -5.77
CA LEU A 266 19.63 1.93 -6.40
C LEU A 266 20.75 1.97 -5.35
N ARG A 267 22.03 2.14 -5.72
CA ARG A 267 23.11 2.19 -4.71
C ARG A 267 22.90 3.30 -3.69
N ASP A 268 22.49 4.49 -4.09
CA ASP A 268 22.38 5.66 -3.20
C ASP A 268 20.96 6.21 -3.03
N TYR A 269 20.04 5.82 -3.92
CA TYR A 269 18.67 6.37 -4.01
C TYR A 269 17.61 5.27 -4.14
N VAL A 270 16.34 5.66 -4.07
CA VAL A 270 15.23 4.80 -4.47
C VAL A 270 14.43 5.50 -5.58
N ALA A 271 14.02 4.72 -6.58
CA ALA A 271 13.17 5.21 -7.66
C ALA A 271 11.80 4.52 -7.62
N LEU A 272 10.75 5.27 -7.93
CA LEU A 272 9.39 4.78 -8.09
C LEU A 272 8.98 4.93 -9.56
N ALA A 273 8.94 3.83 -10.30
CA ALA A 273 8.41 3.80 -11.65
C ALA A 273 6.89 3.61 -11.60
N THR A 274 6.13 4.64 -11.95
CA THR A 274 4.65 4.63 -11.96
C THR A 274 4.11 4.80 -13.36
N ARG A 275 3.29 3.85 -13.82
CA ARG A 275 2.54 3.99 -15.07
C ARG A 275 1.48 5.08 -14.90
N VAL A 276 1.60 6.15 -15.67
CA VAL A 276 0.57 7.19 -15.76
C VAL A 276 -0.61 6.61 -16.54
N SER A 277 -1.84 6.74 -16.05
CA SER A 277 -2.98 6.06 -16.68
C SER A 277 -3.63 6.84 -17.81
N SER A 278 -3.62 8.17 -17.72
CA SER A 278 -4.11 9.13 -18.71
C SER A 278 -3.23 9.24 -19.97
N GLU A 279 -1.96 8.89 -19.85
CA GLU A 279 -0.93 9.05 -20.88
C GLU A 279 -0.25 7.70 -21.13
N SER A 280 0.17 7.40 -22.37
CA SER A 280 0.92 6.16 -22.64
C SER A 280 2.39 6.31 -22.27
N LYS A 281 2.65 6.52 -20.97
CA LYS A 281 3.98 6.74 -20.41
C LYS A 281 4.13 6.14 -19.00
N THR A 282 5.38 5.96 -18.60
CA THR A 282 5.78 5.71 -17.21
C THR A 282 6.59 6.90 -16.73
N ALA A 283 6.25 7.41 -15.56
CA ALA A 283 7.02 8.45 -14.87
C ALA A 283 7.87 7.77 -13.79
N VAL A 284 9.19 7.96 -13.84
CA VAL A 284 10.13 7.42 -12.86
C VAL A 284 10.58 8.55 -11.94
N GLU A 285 9.95 8.63 -10.77
CA GLU A 285 10.29 9.57 -9.71
C GLU A 285 11.51 9.05 -8.93
N LEU A 286 12.43 9.94 -8.58
CA LEU A 286 13.62 9.64 -7.78
C LEU A 286 13.48 10.33 -6.42
N PHE A 287 13.85 9.65 -5.33
CA PHE A 287 13.89 10.26 -4.00
C PHE A 287 15.10 9.82 -3.18
N ASP A 288 15.50 10.67 -2.24
CA ASP A 288 16.53 10.37 -1.25
C ASP A 288 15.92 9.53 -0.10
N PRO A 289 16.37 8.28 0.12
CA PRO A 289 15.86 7.43 1.21
C PRO A 289 16.13 7.98 2.62
N LYS A 290 17.06 8.94 2.79
CA LYS A 290 17.36 9.56 4.08
C LYS A 290 16.40 10.69 4.44
N THR A 291 16.01 11.51 3.47
CA THR A 291 15.13 12.68 3.68
C THR A 291 13.70 12.47 3.18
N MET A 292 13.47 11.39 2.43
CA MET A 292 12.24 11.06 1.71
C MET A 292 11.75 12.17 0.75
N GLN A 293 12.65 13.06 0.34
CA GLN A 293 12.36 14.15 -0.60
C GLN A 293 12.61 13.75 -2.05
N ALA A 294 11.78 14.28 -2.95
CA ALA A 294 11.94 14.13 -4.39
C ALA A 294 13.25 14.77 -4.89
N ILE A 295 13.90 14.15 -5.88
CA ILE A 295 15.11 14.65 -6.52
C ILE A 295 14.84 14.89 -8.02
N GLY A 296 14.95 16.15 -8.43
CA GLY A 296 14.84 16.54 -9.85
C GLY A 296 13.44 16.35 -10.44
N ALA A 297 13.36 16.37 -11.77
CA ALA A 297 12.14 16.05 -12.50
C ALA A 297 12.02 14.52 -12.72
N PRO A 298 10.81 13.95 -12.79
CA PRO A 298 10.61 12.55 -13.15
C PRO A 298 11.17 12.26 -14.56
N LEU A 299 11.75 11.08 -14.75
CA LEU A 299 12.08 10.59 -16.09
C LEU A 299 10.81 10.05 -16.73
N GLU A 300 10.41 10.61 -17.87
CA GLU A 300 9.24 10.15 -18.62
C GLU A 300 9.68 9.20 -19.76
N ALA A 301 9.19 7.96 -19.72
CA ALA A 301 9.41 6.96 -20.77
C ALA A 301 8.08 6.65 -21.49
N PRO A 302 8.02 6.72 -22.84
CA PRO A 302 6.77 6.55 -23.61
C PRO A 302 6.37 5.07 -23.77
N LEU A 303 6.10 4.41 -22.64
CA LEU A 303 5.84 2.98 -22.57
C LEU A 303 4.38 2.61 -22.79
N ARG A 304 4.19 1.53 -23.55
CA ARG A 304 2.89 0.87 -23.69
C ARG A 304 2.50 0.21 -22.36
N TYR A 305 1.22 -0.13 -22.21
CA TYR A 305 0.71 -0.70 -20.95
C TYR A 305 1.51 -1.94 -20.50
N ASP A 306 1.80 -2.82 -21.46
CA ASP A 306 2.52 -4.08 -21.32
C ASP A 306 4.03 -3.93 -21.06
N GLU A 307 4.62 -2.81 -21.47
CA GLU A 307 6.05 -2.51 -21.27
C GLU A 307 6.30 -1.76 -19.94
N SER A 308 5.28 -1.13 -19.36
CA SER A 308 5.38 -0.12 -18.28
C SER A 308 6.04 -0.56 -16.96
N LEU A 309 6.28 -1.85 -16.76
CA LEU A 309 6.96 -2.40 -15.58
C LEU A 309 8.22 -3.23 -15.93
N LEU A 310 8.68 -3.20 -17.19
CA LEU A 310 9.96 -3.78 -17.61
C LEU A 310 11.12 -2.85 -17.23
N TYR A 311 11.32 -2.68 -15.92
CA TYR A 311 12.45 -1.99 -15.31
C TYR A 311 13.28 -2.92 -14.44
N THR A 312 14.59 -2.69 -14.41
CA THR A 312 15.53 -3.26 -13.43
C THR A 312 16.51 -2.18 -12.97
N GLU A 313 16.90 -2.26 -11.70
CA GLU A 313 18.11 -1.64 -11.19
C GLU A 313 19.37 -2.20 -11.88
N GLY A 314 20.47 -1.46 -11.82
CA GLY A 314 21.78 -1.83 -12.35
C GLY A 314 22.91 -1.59 -11.36
N ALA A 315 24.17 -1.69 -11.80
CA ALA A 315 25.30 -1.22 -11.01
C ALA A 315 25.16 0.26 -10.65
N ASP A 316 25.68 0.64 -9.49
CA ASP A 316 25.64 2.00 -8.95
C ASP A 316 24.21 2.58 -8.93
N ASN A 317 24.00 3.71 -9.60
CA ASN A 317 22.71 4.40 -9.65
C ASN A 317 22.02 4.26 -11.01
N ASN A 318 22.33 3.20 -11.77
CA ASN A 318 21.74 2.96 -13.07
C ASN A 318 20.36 2.29 -12.95
N ILE A 319 19.46 2.67 -13.86
CA ILE A 319 18.26 1.91 -14.21
C ILE A 319 18.31 1.51 -15.68
N TYR A 320 17.69 0.39 -15.98
CA TYR A 320 17.49 -0.09 -17.34
C TYR A 320 16.01 -0.40 -17.58
N TRP A 321 15.51 -0.10 -18.78
CA TRP A 321 14.15 -0.44 -19.18
C TRP A 321 14.05 -0.75 -20.67
N VAL A 322 12.98 -1.45 -21.05
CA VAL A 322 12.66 -1.71 -22.46
C VAL A 322 11.64 -0.70 -22.95
N GLU A 323 11.92 -0.07 -24.09
CA GLU A 323 11.01 0.79 -24.84
C GLU A 323 10.79 0.14 -26.22
N GLY A 324 9.64 -0.51 -26.43
CA GLY A 324 9.39 -1.35 -27.59
C GLY A 324 10.39 -2.51 -27.73
N LYS A 325 11.47 -2.28 -28.49
CA LYS A 325 12.56 -3.25 -28.73
C LYS A 325 13.95 -2.73 -28.35
N SER A 326 14.02 -1.53 -27.77
CA SER A 326 15.27 -0.87 -27.42
C SER A 326 15.48 -0.96 -25.92
N LEU A 327 16.65 -1.44 -25.49
CA LEU A 327 17.09 -1.33 -24.11
C LEU A 327 17.62 0.09 -23.89
N LYS A 328 17.05 0.77 -22.91
CA LYS A 328 17.41 2.13 -22.50
C LYS A 328 18.12 2.10 -21.16
N ALA A 329 18.92 3.13 -20.88
CA ALA A 329 19.56 3.34 -19.60
C ALA A 329 19.49 4.81 -19.17
N ALA A 330 19.48 5.04 -17.85
CA ALA A 330 19.69 6.34 -17.23
C ALA A 330 20.35 6.15 -15.85
N THR A 331 21.09 7.16 -15.40
CA THR A 331 21.79 7.16 -14.11
C THR A 331 21.21 8.23 -13.20
N ALA A 332 20.91 7.88 -11.94
CA ALA A 332 20.48 8.82 -10.91
C ALA A 332 21.67 9.53 -10.25
N SER A 333 21.46 10.79 -9.89
CA SER A 333 22.38 11.65 -9.15
C SER A 333 21.61 12.58 -8.20
N ALA A 334 22.31 13.36 -7.38
CA ALA A 334 21.71 14.38 -6.52
C ALA A 334 21.02 15.52 -7.31
N GLN A 335 21.21 15.60 -8.62
CA GLN A 335 20.54 16.56 -9.52
C GLN A 335 19.34 15.95 -10.26
N GLY A 336 19.06 14.64 -10.06
CA GLY A 336 18.04 13.89 -10.78
C GLY A 336 18.64 12.91 -11.78
N TRP A 337 17.85 12.55 -12.79
CA TRP A 337 18.24 11.62 -13.84
C TRP A 337 19.16 12.24 -14.89
N SER A 338 20.13 11.46 -15.38
CA SER A 338 20.83 11.75 -16.63
C SER A 338 19.87 11.69 -17.83
N THR A 339 20.23 12.33 -18.94
CA THR A 339 19.55 12.11 -20.22
C THR A 339 19.52 10.61 -20.55
N PRO A 340 18.35 10.03 -20.89
CA PRO A 340 18.23 8.65 -21.34
C PRO A 340 19.13 8.35 -22.55
N VAL A 341 19.74 7.17 -22.56
CA VAL A 341 20.50 6.65 -23.70
C VAL A 341 19.90 5.33 -24.19
N THR A 342 19.90 5.10 -25.50
CA THR A 342 19.70 3.75 -26.05
C THR A 342 21.01 2.99 -25.87
N LEU A 343 20.96 1.90 -25.11
CA LEU A 343 22.10 1.02 -24.86
C LEU A 343 22.21 -0.06 -25.95
N HIS A 344 21.07 -0.60 -26.40
CA HIS A 344 21.01 -1.58 -27.48
C HIS A 344 19.62 -1.55 -28.17
N ASP A 345 19.59 -1.74 -29.48
CA ASP A 345 18.36 -1.89 -30.26
C ASP A 345 18.13 -3.35 -30.65
N ASN A 346 16.86 -3.79 -30.67
CA ASN A 346 16.42 -5.15 -31.01
C ASN A 346 16.81 -6.23 -29.97
N VAL A 347 16.38 -6.05 -28.71
CA VAL A 347 16.51 -7.09 -27.66
C VAL A 347 15.57 -8.31 -27.86
N GLY A 348 14.61 -8.23 -28.79
CA GLY A 348 13.72 -9.33 -29.15
C GLY A 348 12.46 -8.87 -29.90
N ALA A 349 11.54 -9.80 -30.20
CA ALA A 349 10.31 -9.46 -30.93
C ALA A 349 9.21 -8.86 -30.03
N GLU A 350 8.90 -9.51 -28.91
CA GLU A 350 7.95 -9.02 -27.90
C GLU A 350 8.55 -9.23 -26.49
N PRO A 351 9.28 -8.25 -25.93
CA PRO A 351 9.89 -8.35 -24.61
C PRO A 351 8.87 -8.55 -23.48
N THR A 352 9.14 -9.51 -22.59
CA THR A 352 8.22 -9.95 -21.51
C THR A 352 8.90 -10.09 -20.13
N GLY A 353 10.22 -9.99 -20.05
CA GLY A 353 10.96 -10.03 -18.79
C GLY A 353 12.30 -9.29 -18.89
N ILE A 354 12.73 -8.70 -17.78
CA ILE A 354 14.01 -8.02 -17.63
C ILE A 354 14.58 -8.31 -16.25
N ALA A 355 15.89 -8.54 -16.15
CA ALA A 355 16.61 -8.57 -14.88
C ALA A 355 18.09 -8.23 -15.06
N TYR A 356 18.73 -7.76 -14.00
CA TYR A 356 20.16 -7.43 -13.98
C TYR A 356 21.01 -8.57 -13.38
N ASP A 357 22.13 -8.86 -14.03
CA ASP A 357 23.17 -9.80 -13.60
C ASP A 357 24.34 -9.01 -13.00
N ALA A 358 24.28 -8.78 -11.68
CA ALA A 358 25.27 -8.00 -10.96
C ALA A 358 26.68 -8.61 -10.96
N ALA A 359 26.81 -9.93 -11.17
CA ALA A 359 28.10 -10.60 -11.22
C ALA A 359 28.85 -10.35 -12.54
N ASN A 360 28.13 -10.02 -13.62
CA ASN A 360 28.68 -9.85 -14.97
C ASN A 360 28.42 -8.46 -15.59
N ASP A 361 27.84 -7.51 -14.83
CA ASP A 361 27.45 -6.15 -15.26
C ASP A 361 26.71 -6.11 -16.61
N ARG A 362 25.57 -6.82 -16.64
CA ARG A 362 24.73 -6.95 -17.84
C ARG A 362 23.26 -7.13 -17.50
N VAL A 363 22.40 -6.72 -18.42
CA VAL A 363 20.95 -6.86 -18.35
C VAL A 363 20.51 -8.03 -19.24
N GLY A 364 19.72 -8.94 -18.70
CA GLY A 364 19.05 -10.00 -19.45
C GLY A 364 17.62 -9.59 -19.79
N VAL A 365 17.23 -9.72 -21.05
CA VAL A 365 15.86 -9.51 -21.54
C VAL A 365 15.33 -10.80 -22.14
N ILE A 366 14.20 -11.28 -21.64
CA ILE A 366 13.41 -12.35 -22.26
C ILE A 366 12.40 -11.71 -23.20
N ALA A 367 12.30 -12.24 -24.42
CA ALA A 367 11.29 -11.84 -25.38
C ALA A 367 10.64 -13.05 -26.04
N ARG A 368 9.32 -12.97 -26.24
CA ARG A 368 8.60 -13.91 -27.08
C ARG A 368 8.99 -13.70 -28.53
N GLY A 369 9.05 -14.78 -29.28
CA GLY A 369 9.19 -14.74 -30.72
C GLY A 369 7.84 -14.63 -31.43
N THR A 370 7.81 -15.00 -32.71
CA THR A 370 6.64 -14.98 -33.59
C THR A 370 6.03 -16.36 -33.86
N THR A 371 6.77 -17.43 -33.59
CA THR A 371 6.40 -18.85 -33.72
C THR A 371 6.40 -19.54 -32.34
N ASP A 372 6.26 -20.87 -32.30
CA ASP A 372 6.29 -21.66 -31.05
C ASP A 372 7.70 -21.88 -30.48
N ASP A 373 8.74 -21.51 -31.25
CA ASP A 373 10.12 -21.92 -31.00
C ASP A 373 11.15 -20.79 -31.07
N ASP A 374 10.83 -19.60 -31.58
CA ASP A 374 11.77 -18.49 -31.85
C ASP A 374 11.90 -17.44 -30.73
N SER A 375 11.40 -17.71 -29.52
CA SER A 375 11.65 -16.85 -28.33
C SER A 375 13.13 -16.76 -27.97
N THR A 376 13.55 -15.63 -27.39
CA THR A 376 14.96 -15.29 -27.17
C THR A 376 15.27 -14.78 -25.76
N LEU A 377 16.50 -15.02 -25.31
CA LEU A 377 17.15 -14.33 -24.20
C LEU A 377 18.29 -13.48 -24.77
N THR A 378 18.22 -12.16 -24.59
CA THR A 378 19.29 -11.24 -24.98
C THR A 378 19.97 -10.66 -23.76
N TRP A 379 21.28 -10.86 -23.63
CA TRP A 379 22.13 -10.21 -22.63
C TRP A 379 22.78 -8.97 -23.23
N VAL A 380 22.79 -7.85 -22.51
CA VAL A 380 23.42 -6.59 -22.93
C VAL A 380 24.28 -6.03 -21.80
N THR A 381 25.57 -5.77 -22.05
CA THR A 381 26.46 -5.13 -21.07
C THR A 381 26.20 -3.64 -20.93
N SER A 382 26.70 -3.02 -19.86
CA SER A 382 26.74 -1.56 -19.67
C SER A 382 27.39 -0.75 -20.81
N THR A 383 28.12 -1.41 -21.71
CA THR A 383 28.73 -0.85 -22.93
C THR A 383 27.93 -1.09 -24.22
N GLY A 384 26.75 -1.69 -24.15
CA GLY A 384 25.87 -1.94 -25.31
C GLY A 384 26.23 -3.17 -26.13
N LYS A 385 27.23 -3.96 -25.71
CA LYS A 385 27.56 -5.23 -26.34
C LYS A 385 26.48 -6.25 -25.97
N ALA A 386 25.82 -6.81 -26.98
CA ALA A 386 24.81 -7.84 -26.81
C ALA A 386 25.28 -9.24 -27.18
N ASP A 387 24.64 -10.25 -26.59
CA ASP A 387 24.67 -11.66 -26.99
C ASP A 387 23.25 -12.22 -26.87
N THR A 388 22.77 -12.94 -27.89
CA THR A 388 21.37 -13.40 -27.97
C THR A 388 21.33 -14.91 -28.15
N ALA A 389 20.72 -15.59 -27.18
CA ALA A 389 20.42 -17.01 -27.22
C ALA A 389 18.97 -17.27 -27.65
N LYS A 390 18.76 -18.33 -28.43
CA LYS A 390 17.43 -18.91 -28.67
C LYS A 390 17.00 -19.68 -27.43
N LEU A 391 15.81 -19.41 -26.91
CA LEU A 391 15.26 -20.17 -25.79
C LEU A 391 14.88 -21.59 -26.22
N THR A 392 14.92 -22.53 -25.28
CA THR A 392 14.46 -23.91 -25.53
C THR A 392 12.98 -23.88 -25.97
N PRO A 393 12.57 -24.58 -27.05
CA PRO A 393 11.18 -24.55 -27.49
C PRO A 393 10.22 -24.95 -26.37
N ALA A 394 9.11 -24.23 -26.23
CA ALA A 394 8.19 -24.37 -25.10
C ALA A 394 7.64 -25.81 -24.94
N GLN A 395 7.42 -26.52 -26.06
CA GLN A 395 7.01 -27.92 -26.05
C GLN A 395 8.11 -28.85 -25.50
N ASP A 396 9.39 -28.56 -25.73
CA ASP A 396 10.50 -29.38 -25.23
C ASP A 396 10.70 -29.16 -23.73
N VAL A 397 10.58 -27.92 -23.26
CA VAL A 397 10.60 -27.55 -21.83
C VAL A 397 9.53 -28.32 -21.06
N VAL A 398 8.30 -28.37 -21.58
CA VAL A 398 7.18 -29.08 -20.94
C VAL A 398 7.33 -30.59 -21.08
N ALA A 399 7.73 -31.10 -22.24
CA ALA A 399 7.92 -32.54 -22.47
C ALA A 399 9.05 -33.15 -21.61
N ALA A 400 10.06 -32.37 -21.24
CA ALA A 400 11.13 -32.80 -20.34
C ALA A 400 10.63 -33.06 -18.90
N HIS A 401 9.57 -32.37 -18.47
CA HIS A 401 8.95 -32.55 -17.15
C HIS A 401 7.78 -33.55 -17.20
N ASN A 402 6.92 -33.48 -18.23
CA ASN A 402 5.89 -34.48 -18.52
C ASN A 402 5.81 -34.79 -20.03
N PRO A 403 6.35 -35.94 -20.49
CA PRO A 403 6.34 -36.31 -21.91
C PRO A 403 4.95 -36.44 -22.55
N GLU A 404 3.91 -36.69 -21.76
CA GLU A 404 2.52 -36.82 -22.25
C GLU A 404 1.87 -35.47 -22.56
N THR A 405 2.32 -34.38 -21.92
CA THR A 405 1.76 -33.05 -22.11
C THR A 405 2.10 -32.48 -23.49
N LYS A 406 1.06 -32.25 -24.31
CA LYS A 406 1.18 -31.63 -25.63
C LYS A 406 0.54 -30.24 -25.62
N LEU A 407 1.36 -29.22 -25.91
CA LEU A 407 0.93 -27.84 -26.06
C LEU A 407 0.20 -27.66 -27.41
N TYR A 408 -0.61 -26.61 -27.51
CA TYR A 408 -1.48 -26.35 -28.66
C TYR A 408 -0.75 -26.05 -29.98
N GLY A 409 0.38 -25.34 -29.91
CA GLY A 409 1.16 -24.92 -31.08
C GLY A 409 0.56 -23.72 -31.83
N ASN A 410 0.83 -23.63 -33.13
CA ASN A 410 0.36 -22.59 -34.03
C ASN A 410 0.82 -21.16 -33.64
N GLY A 411 1.99 -21.05 -33.01
CA GLY A 411 2.57 -19.79 -32.54
C GLY A 411 2.07 -19.33 -31.16
N HIS A 412 1.23 -20.10 -30.48
CA HIS A 412 0.73 -19.78 -29.13
C HIS A 412 1.63 -20.29 -28.01
N ASN A 413 2.51 -21.27 -28.26
CA ASN A 413 3.35 -21.84 -27.20
C ASN A 413 4.42 -20.85 -26.69
N ARG A 414 4.70 -19.79 -27.44
CA ARG A 414 5.57 -18.68 -27.02
C ARG A 414 5.14 -18.03 -25.71
N ASP A 415 3.85 -18.11 -25.37
CA ASP A 415 3.26 -17.56 -24.15
C ASP A 415 3.76 -18.28 -22.87
N LEU A 416 4.46 -19.41 -23.02
CA LEU A 416 5.23 -20.04 -21.94
C LEU A 416 6.34 -19.11 -21.40
N TYR A 417 6.88 -18.24 -22.24
CA TYR A 417 7.88 -17.21 -21.89
C TYR A 417 7.24 -15.84 -21.60
N GLY A 418 6.01 -15.85 -21.08
CA GLY A 418 5.28 -14.69 -20.59
C GLY A 418 4.06 -14.33 -21.43
N GLU A 419 3.15 -13.57 -20.85
CA GLU A 419 2.05 -12.92 -21.56
C GLU A 419 2.42 -11.45 -21.85
N ALA A 420 1.97 -10.91 -22.98
CA ALA A 420 2.04 -9.47 -23.27
C ALA A 420 0.64 -8.92 -23.58
N GLY A 421 0.41 -7.64 -23.26
CA GLY A 421 -0.85 -6.92 -23.46
C GLY A 421 -1.51 -6.41 -22.16
N THR A 422 -2.67 -5.77 -22.31
CA THR A 422 -3.33 -4.94 -21.27
C THR A 422 -3.79 -5.68 -20.00
N PHE A 423 -3.71 -7.01 -19.98
CA PHE A 423 -4.11 -7.85 -18.84
C PHE A 423 -2.97 -8.74 -18.32
N ALA A 424 -1.78 -8.65 -18.91
CA ALA A 424 -0.63 -9.41 -18.45
C ALA A 424 -0.25 -9.01 -17.02
N LEU A 425 -0.02 -10.02 -16.17
CA LEU A 425 0.64 -9.80 -14.89
C LEU A 425 2.12 -9.52 -15.16
N ALA A 426 2.70 -8.53 -14.47
CA ALA A 426 4.13 -8.24 -14.61
C ALA A 426 4.94 -9.46 -14.17
N SER A 427 5.60 -10.11 -15.13
CA SER A 427 6.42 -11.29 -14.89
C SER A 427 7.47 -11.01 -13.81
N SER A 428 7.78 -12.01 -12.99
CA SER A 428 8.93 -11.91 -12.08
C SER A 428 10.11 -12.58 -12.74
N MET A 429 11.19 -11.83 -12.98
CA MET A 429 12.46 -12.32 -13.50
C MET A 429 13.56 -11.87 -12.55
N ASN A 430 14.40 -12.80 -12.12
CA ASN A 430 15.56 -12.51 -11.28
C ASN A 430 16.76 -13.35 -11.77
N VAL A 431 17.94 -12.74 -11.80
CA VAL A 431 19.20 -13.48 -11.96
C VAL A 431 19.61 -13.96 -10.57
N MET A 432 19.83 -15.26 -10.45
CA MET A 432 20.16 -15.94 -9.21
C MET A 432 21.68 -15.97 -8.99
N PRO A 433 22.20 -16.27 -7.78
CA PRO A 433 23.63 -16.18 -7.46
C PRO A 433 24.57 -17.04 -8.32
N ASP A 434 24.05 -18.08 -8.96
CA ASP A 434 24.78 -18.96 -9.90
C ASP A 434 24.74 -18.46 -11.37
N GLY A 435 24.16 -17.29 -11.62
CA GLY A 435 24.00 -16.69 -12.95
C GLY A 435 22.84 -17.27 -13.77
N ASN A 436 22.08 -18.24 -13.25
CA ASN A 436 20.85 -18.68 -13.90
C ASN A 436 19.73 -17.67 -13.66
N ILE A 437 18.76 -17.61 -14.56
CA ILE A 437 17.53 -16.83 -14.39
C ILE A 437 16.46 -17.73 -13.80
N LEU A 438 15.82 -17.28 -12.72
CA LEU A 438 14.54 -17.80 -12.27
C LEU A 438 13.42 -16.88 -12.78
N TYR A 439 12.50 -17.46 -13.54
CA TYR A 439 11.42 -16.74 -14.21
C TYR A 439 10.06 -17.29 -13.81
N LEU A 440 9.13 -16.43 -13.39
CA LEU A 440 7.72 -16.75 -13.25
C LEU A 440 6.93 -16.08 -14.37
N PRO A 441 6.45 -16.85 -15.38
CA PRO A 441 5.60 -16.32 -16.45
C PRO A 441 4.23 -15.83 -15.97
N ALA A 442 3.73 -16.38 -14.85
CA ALA A 442 2.36 -16.24 -14.33
C ALA A 442 1.23 -16.64 -15.32
N ALA A 443 1.60 -17.23 -16.46
CA ALA A 443 0.75 -17.50 -17.60
C ALA A 443 -0.02 -18.83 -17.51
N ALA A 444 -1.02 -18.99 -18.38
CA ALA A 444 -1.54 -20.31 -18.75
C ALA A 444 -1.45 -20.51 -20.27
N VAL A 445 -0.88 -21.62 -20.69
CA VAL A 445 -0.79 -22.01 -22.10
C VAL A 445 -1.86 -23.04 -22.45
N SER A 446 -2.32 -23.02 -23.69
CA SER A 446 -3.29 -23.99 -24.21
C SER A 446 -2.63 -25.34 -24.48
N LEU A 447 -3.32 -26.41 -24.13
CA LEU A 447 -2.97 -27.78 -24.51
C LEU A 447 -3.66 -28.19 -25.81
N ALA A 448 -3.12 -29.19 -26.50
CA ALA A 448 -3.66 -29.71 -27.76
C ALA A 448 -5.07 -30.34 -27.63
N ASN A 449 -5.52 -30.62 -26.41
CA ASN A 449 -6.88 -31.10 -26.10
C ASN A 449 -7.86 -29.96 -25.72
N ASN A 450 -7.46 -28.69 -25.87
CA ASN A 450 -8.17 -27.47 -25.45
C ASN A 450 -8.32 -27.28 -23.92
N GLU A 451 -7.59 -28.04 -23.09
CA GLU A 451 -7.42 -27.71 -21.67
C GLU A 451 -6.33 -26.65 -21.47
N THR A 452 -6.20 -26.11 -20.26
CA THR A 452 -5.15 -25.12 -19.92
C THR A 452 -4.09 -25.72 -19.00
N TYR A 453 -2.83 -25.36 -19.26
CA TYR A 453 -1.68 -25.72 -18.45
C TYR A 453 -1.09 -24.47 -17.82
N ARG A 454 -1.13 -24.39 -16.48
CA ARG A 454 -0.47 -23.33 -15.72
C ARG A 454 1.02 -23.65 -15.66
N VAL A 455 1.81 -22.71 -16.17
CA VAL A 455 3.26 -22.92 -16.38
C VAL A 455 3.98 -22.82 -15.02
N PRO A 456 4.75 -23.84 -14.60
CA PRO A 456 5.63 -23.73 -13.44
C PRO A 456 6.69 -22.63 -13.60
N PRO A 457 7.35 -22.20 -12.52
CA PRO A 457 8.52 -21.35 -12.63
C PRO A 457 9.55 -22.00 -13.56
N VAL A 458 10.17 -21.21 -14.43
CA VAL A 458 11.13 -21.68 -15.43
C VAL A 458 12.54 -21.29 -14.96
N LEU A 459 13.44 -22.27 -14.91
CA LEU A 459 14.87 -22.00 -14.75
C LEU A 459 15.50 -21.92 -16.14
N ILE A 460 16.15 -20.79 -16.43
CA ILE A 460 16.76 -20.49 -17.73
C ILE A 460 18.25 -20.22 -17.52
N LYS A 461 19.11 -20.93 -18.23
CA LYS A 461 20.55 -20.70 -18.23
C LYS A 461 20.93 -19.50 -19.11
N PRO A 462 22.10 -18.87 -18.91
CA PRO A 462 22.57 -17.80 -19.78
C PRO A 462 22.63 -18.14 -21.28
N ASP A 463 22.75 -19.43 -21.63
CA ASP A 463 22.78 -19.94 -23.01
C ASP A 463 21.39 -20.22 -23.63
N GLY A 464 20.30 -19.86 -22.94
CA GLY A 464 18.92 -20.09 -23.40
C GLY A 464 18.35 -21.48 -23.11
N THR A 465 19.14 -22.40 -22.53
CA THR A 465 18.65 -23.70 -22.08
C THR A 465 17.65 -23.50 -20.94
N ALA A 466 16.42 -24.00 -21.08
CA ALA A 466 15.36 -23.83 -20.11
C ALA A 466 14.79 -25.17 -19.63
N LYS A 467 14.39 -25.22 -18.36
CA LYS A 467 13.61 -26.32 -17.77
C LYS A 467 12.54 -25.75 -16.84
N LEU A 468 11.45 -26.49 -16.64
CA LEU A 468 10.55 -26.21 -15.52
C LEU A 468 11.27 -26.51 -14.21
N ALA A 469 11.02 -25.69 -13.19
CA ALA A 469 11.41 -25.95 -11.82
C ALA A 469 10.30 -26.73 -11.09
N GLU A 470 10.70 -27.55 -10.13
CA GLU A 470 9.78 -28.39 -9.37
C GLU A 470 9.00 -27.57 -8.33
N GLY A 471 7.67 -27.59 -8.45
CA GLY A 471 6.76 -26.90 -7.52
C GLY A 471 6.49 -25.43 -7.85
N GLY A 472 6.08 -24.65 -6.85
CA GLY A 472 5.84 -23.21 -6.96
C GLY A 472 4.59 -22.81 -7.77
N THR A 473 4.01 -23.67 -8.60
CA THR A 473 2.89 -23.31 -9.50
C THR A 473 1.53 -23.29 -8.81
N HIS A 474 1.19 -24.35 -8.08
CA HIS A 474 -0.12 -24.58 -7.48
C HIS A 474 -0.02 -24.37 -5.98
N LEU A 475 -0.71 -23.37 -5.42
CA LEU A 475 -0.49 -22.88 -4.05
C LEU A 475 -1.65 -23.08 -3.07
N GLY A 476 -2.81 -23.51 -3.55
CA GLY A 476 -4.02 -23.65 -2.73
C GLY A 476 -5.13 -24.41 -3.47
N THR A 477 -6.33 -24.45 -2.88
CA THR A 477 -7.49 -25.07 -3.54
C THR A 477 -8.31 -24.06 -4.32
N ILE A 478 -9.13 -24.54 -5.26
CA ILE A 478 -10.09 -23.71 -6.00
C ILE A 478 -11.07 -22.99 -5.05
N ALA A 479 -11.43 -23.63 -3.92
CA ALA A 479 -12.35 -23.06 -2.93
C ALA A 479 -11.76 -21.87 -2.16
N ASP A 480 -10.43 -21.74 -2.12
CA ASP A 480 -9.73 -20.65 -1.46
C ASP A 480 -9.46 -19.45 -2.40
N GLY A 481 -9.75 -19.58 -3.70
CA GLY A 481 -9.51 -18.53 -4.69
C GLY A 481 -8.02 -18.25 -4.98
N ALA A 482 -7.12 -19.07 -4.43
CA ALA A 482 -5.67 -18.87 -4.51
C ALA A 482 -4.96 -20.13 -5.02
N THR A 483 -5.41 -20.57 -6.19
CA THR A 483 -5.00 -21.87 -6.75
C THR A 483 -3.57 -21.83 -7.30
N TYR A 484 -3.07 -20.67 -7.74
CA TYR A 484 -1.83 -20.54 -8.53
C TYR A 484 -0.93 -19.40 -8.06
N ALA A 485 0.39 -19.55 -8.27
CA ALA A 485 1.33 -18.45 -8.16
C ALA A 485 1.09 -17.42 -9.26
N THR A 486 0.99 -16.17 -8.84
CA THR A 486 0.85 -14.98 -9.71
C THR A 486 2.01 -14.02 -9.54
N ARG A 487 2.77 -14.15 -8.44
CA ARG A 487 3.97 -13.37 -8.12
C ARG A 487 5.05 -14.26 -7.53
N MET A 488 6.29 -13.84 -7.75
CA MET A 488 7.49 -14.35 -7.09
C MET A 488 8.26 -13.18 -6.47
N SER A 489 8.86 -13.44 -5.31
CA SER A 489 9.86 -12.59 -4.65
C SER A 489 11.06 -13.43 -4.20
N THR A 490 12.25 -12.83 -4.13
CA THR A 490 13.52 -13.53 -3.84
C THR A 490 14.61 -12.58 -3.34
N ASP A 491 15.46 -13.06 -2.42
CA ASP A 491 16.74 -12.42 -2.03
C ASP A 491 17.96 -13.09 -2.71
N GLY A 492 17.70 -14.01 -3.65
CA GLY A 492 18.69 -14.86 -4.32
C GLY A 492 18.87 -16.24 -3.67
N THR A 493 18.56 -16.38 -2.37
CA THR A 493 18.66 -17.65 -1.61
C THR A 493 17.30 -18.16 -1.16
N ASN A 494 16.43 -17.28 -0.66
CA ASN A 494 15.04 -17.55 -0.33
C ASN A 494 14.16 -17.14 -1.51
N VAL A 495 13.16 -17.95 -1.84
CA VAL A 495 12.18 -17.65 -2.88
C VAL A 495 10.77 -17.86 -2.33
N ALA A 496 9.87 -16.91 -2.55
CA ALA A 496 8.45 -17.03 -2.26
C ALA A 496 7.65 -17.02 -3.56
N PHE A 497 6.76 -18.00 -3.73
CA PHE A 497 5.71 -17.98 -4.76
C PHE A 497 4.36 -17.75 -4.08
N PHE A 498 3.57 -16.80 -4.59
CA PHE A 498 2.32 -16.41 -3.95
C PHE A 498 1.22 -15.95 -4.92
N SER A 499 -0.03 -16.14 -4.50
CA SER A 499 -1.21 -15.51 -5.11
C SER A 499 -1.39 -14.10 -4.52
N HIS A 500 -1.50 -13.07 -5.35
CA HIS A 500 -1.83 -11.71 -4.88
C HIS A 500 -3.36 -11.44 -4.93
N ASP A 501 -3.83 -10.38 -4.25
CA ASP A 501 -5.23 -9.89 -4.23
C ASP A 501 -6.35 -10.94 -3.99
N SER A 502 -6.00 -12.11 -3.46
CA SER A 502 -6.96 -13.16 -3.12
C SER A 502 -7.46 -12.99 -1.69
N SER A 503 -8.71 -13.35 -1.41
CA SER A 503 -9.25 -13.33 -0.04
C SER A 503 -8.56 -14.34 0.89
N ARG A 504 -7.94 -15.39 0.35
CA ARG A 504 -7.13 -16.37 1.11
C ARG A 504 -5.90 -16.79 0.30
N PRO A 505 -4.89 -15.91 0.15
CA PRO A 505 -3.75 -16.11 -0.73
C PRO A 505 -2.93 -17.34 -0.32
N GLY A 506 -2.63 -18.18 -1.30
CA GLY A 506 -1.74 -19.32 -1.18
C GLY A 506 -0.31 -18.84 -1.34
N MET A 507 0.58 -19.36 -0.50
CA MET A 507 2.01 -19.06 -0.45
C MET A 507 2.78 -20.38 -0.35
N GLN A 508 4.00 -20.40 -0.89
CA GLN A 508 4.98 -21.44 -0.61
C GLN A 508 6.39 -20.85 -0.66
N PHE A 509 7.22 -21.22 0.31
CA PHE A 509 8.60 -20.75 0.41
C PHE A 509 9.60 -21.84 0.04
N PHE A 510 10.71 -21.44 -0.57
CA PHE A 510 11.76 -22.32 -1.10
C PHE A 510 13.14 -21.78 -0.74
N ARG A 511 14.15 -22.66 -0.69
CA ARG A 511 15.56 -22.31 -0.86
C ARG A 511 15.95 -22.53 -2.30
N TYR A 512 16.79 -21.65 -2.82
CA TYR A 512 17.48 -21.79 -4.08
C TYR A 512 18.96 -22.10 -3.82
N GLU A 513 19.48 -23.14 -4.48
CA GLU A 513 20.89 -23.52 -4.45
C GLU A 513 21.22 -24.19 -5.80
N ASP A 514 22.25 -23.69 -6.51
CA ASP A 514 22.80 -24.25 -7.77
C ASP A 514 21.76 -24.78 -8.79
N GLY A 515 20.75 -23.95 -9.13
CA GLY A 515 19.73 -24.31 -10.12
C GLY A 515 18.69 -25.34 -9.63
N ALA A 516 18.57 -25.53 -8.31
CA ALA A 516 17.53 -26.31 -7.66
C ALA A 516 16.69 -25.42 -6.72
N LEU A 517 15.36 -25.60 -6.78
CA LEU A 517 14.42 -25.05 -5.79
C LEU A 517 14.00 -26.17 -4.85
N SER A 518 14.28 -26.01 -3.56
CA SER A 518 13.90 -26.93 -2.49
C SER A 518 12.83 -26.30 -1.62
N PRO A 519 11.62 -26.88 -1.47
CA PRO A 519 10.57 -26.30 -0.64
C PRO A 519 11.00 -26.25 0.84
N GLN A 520 10.92 -25.07 1.45
CA GLN A 520 11.08 -24.89 2.91
C GLN A 520 9.81 -25.28 3.66
N SER A 521 8.65 -25.13 3.00
CA SER A 521 7.34 -25.38 3.59
C SER A 521 6.37 -26.01 2.58
N ASP A 522 5.31 -26.61 3.11
CA ASP A 522 4.11 -26.93 2.34
C ASP A 522 3.49 -25.65 1.74
N ARG A 523 2.69 -25.82 0.70
CA ARG A 523 1.85 -24.75 0.11
C ARG A 523 0.59 -24.45 0.93
N GLY A 524 0.09 -23.22 0.86
CA GLY A 524 -1.22 -22.82 1.40
C GLY A 524 -1.24 -21.42 2.01
N PRO A 525 -2.34 -21.02 2.68
CA PRO A 525 -2.44 -19.72 3.33
C PRO A 525 -1.57 -19.64 4.60
N VAL A 526 -0.97 -18.48 4.86
CA VAL A 526 -0.23 -18.18 6.08
C VAL A 526 -1.18 -17.51 7.06
N GLY A 527 -1.34 -18.08 8.26
CA GLY A 527 -2.18 -17.53 9.32
C GLY A 527 -3.56 -17.08 8.86
N ASP A 528 -3.92 -15.84 9.18
CA ASP A 528 -5.13 -15.16 8.75
C ASP A 528 -4.90 -14.12 7.65
N LEU A 529 -3.73 -14.12 6.99
CA LEU A 529 -3.37 -13.13 5.97
C LEU A 529 -4.35 -13.19 4.79
N GLN A 530 -4.80 -12.02 4.34
CA GLN A 530 -5.74 -11.85 3.21
C GLN A 530 -5.25 -10.73 2.31
N LYS A 531 -5.49 -10.84 0.99
CA LYS A 531 -4.99 -9.89 -0.02
C LYS A 531 -3.52 -9.54 0.21
N VAL A 532 -2.64 -10.55 0.07
CA VAL A 532 -1.19 -10.31 0.14
C VAL A 532 -0.79 -9.44 -1.06
N SER A 533 -0.15 -8.31 -0.78
CA SER A 533 0.29 -7.36 -1.80
C SER A 533 1.70 -7.67 -2.27
N ASP A 534 2.64 -7.88 -1.36
CA ASP A 534 3.99 -8.30 -1.69
C ASP A 534 4.66 -9.11 -0.57
N ILE A 535 5.83 -9.67 -0.91
CA ILE A 535 6.73 -10.34 0.03
C ILE A 535 8.15 -9.82 -0.20
N ALA A 536 8.89 -9.58 0.88
CA ALA A 536 10.33 -9.40 0.88
C ALA A 536 10.95 -10.40 1.87
N PHE A 537 12.26 -10.59 1.79
CA PHE A 537 13.01 -11.29 2.83
C PHE A 537 13.90 -10.27 3.55
N VAL A 538 14.03 -10.41 4.88
CA VAL A 538 14.96 -9.63 5.72
C VAL A 538 15.51 -10.59 6.77
N ASP A 539 16.83 -10.68 6.90
CA ASP A 539 17.53 -11.63 7.80
C ASP A 539 17.04 -13.09 7.68
N GLY A 540 16.54 -13.47 6.49
CA GLY A 540 15.99 -14.81 6.20
C GLY A 540 14.57 -15.07 6.73
N GLN A 541 13.91 -14.10 7.38
CA GLN A 541 12.46 -14.13 7.59
C GLN A 541 11.73 -13.56 6.36
N ALA A 542 10.51 -14.01 6.09
CA ALA A 542 9.65 -13.41 5.08
C ALA A 542 8.82 -12.28 5.71
N LEU A 543 8.93 -11.07 5.16
CA LEU A 543 8.06 -9.95 5.49
C LEU A 543 6.92 -9.91 4.47
N VAL A 544 5.68 -10.01 4.96
CA VAL A 544 4.48 -10.16 4.12
C VAL A 544 3.51 -9.01 4.39
N THR A 545 3.16 -8.24 3.36
CA THR A 545 2.17 -7.17 3.45
C THR A 545 0.76 -7.68 3.11
N SER A 546 -0.24 -7.30 3.91
CA SER A 546 -1.64 -7.71 3.75
C SER A 546 -2.57 -6.49 3.72
N GLU A 547 -3.23 -6.24 2.58
CA GLU A 547 -4.15 -5.11 2.38
C GLU A 547 -5.31 -5.16 3.38
N SER A 548 -6.07 -6.26 3.38
CA SER A 548 -7.32 -6.36 4.17
C SER A 548 -7.09 -6.41 5.66
N LYS A 549 -5.86 -6.67 6.11
CA LYS A 549 -5.45 -6.65 7.52
C LYS A 549 -4.66 -5.39 7.88
N SER A 550 -4.32 -4.56 6.89
CA SER A 550 -3.52 -3.34 7.05
C SER A 550 -2.26 -3.57 7.90
N LYS A 551 -1.52 -4.65 7.60
CA LYS A 551 -0.35 -5.08 8.37
C LYS A 551 0.81 -5.57 7.53
N LEU A 552 2.01 -5.46 8.11
CA LEU A 552 3.24 -6.12 7.71
C LEU A 552 3.54 -7.20 8.77
N SER A 553 3.69 -8.44 8.34
CA SER A 553 3.88 -9.60 9.20
C SER A 553 5.22 -10.27 8.93
N TRP A 554 5.98 -10.58 9.99
CA TRP A 554 7.15 -11.44 9.94
C TRP A 554 6.68 -12.89 9.98
N VAL A 555 7.09 -13.67 8.98
CA VAL A 555 6.69 -15.04 8.76
C VAL A 555 7.94 -15.89 8.67
N ASP A 556 8.02 -16.93 9.50
CA ASP A 556 9.02 -17.99 9.33
C ASP A 556 8.74 -18.76 8.03
N PRO A 557 9.67 -18.78 7.04
CA PRO A 557 9.43 -19.43 5.75
C PRO A 557 9.23 -20.95 5.83
N ALA A 558 9.76 -21.61 6.86
CA ALA A 558 9.69 -23.05 7.04
C ALA A 558 8.44 -23.48 7.83
N THR A 559 8.14 -22.81 8.95
CA THR A 559 6.97 -23.15 9.78
C THR A 559 5.68 -22.46 9.33
N ARG A 560 5.77 -21.41 8.50
CA ARG A 560 4.65 -20.57 8.05
C ARG A 560 3.85 -19.94 9.20
N THR A 561 4.46 -19.76 10.37
CA THR A 561 3.88 -19.02 11.48
C THR A 561 4.25 -17.55 11.41
N GLU A 562 3.27 -16.68 11.63
CA GLU A 562 3.48 -15.26 11.89
C GLU A 562 4.13 -15.12 13.28
N THR A 563 5.33 -14.55 13.34
CA THR A 563 6.10 -14.39 14.59
C THR A 563 5.93 -13.01 15.23
N GLU A 564 5.67 -11.99 14.41
CA GLU A 564 5.46 -10.60 14.82
C GLU A 564 4.70 -9.86 13.72
N SER A 565 4.02 -8.75 14.03
CA SER A 565 3.45 -7.84 13.04
C SER A 565 3.32 -6.39 13.52
N ILE A 566 3.32 -5.50 12.53
CA ILE A 566 3.05 -4.07 12.69
C ILE A 566 1.94 -3.64 11.73
N ASN A 567 1.19 -2.59 12.08
CA ASN A 567 0.14 -2.05 11.23
C ASN A 567 0.67 -1.00 10.26
N LEU A 568 0.19 -1.01 9.01
CA LEU A 568 0.53 -0.02 8.00
C LEU A 568 -0.70 0.87 7.69
N PRO A 569 -0.56 2.20 7.57
CA PRO A 569 -1.64 3.09 7.20
C PRO A 569 -2.10 2.85 5.75
N ASN A 570 -3.37 3.19 5.52
CA ASN A 570 -3.98 3.37 4.20
C ASN A 570 -3.65 2.28 3.17
N GLN A 571 -3.83 1.02 3.55
CA GLN A 571 -3.52 -0.15 2.71
C GLN A 571 -4.63 -0.54 1.72
N LYS A 572 -5.69 0.26 1.57
CA LYS A 572 -6.76 0.03 0.58
C LYS A 572 -6.16 -0.10 -0.84
N ASP A 573 -6.61 -1.11 -1.58
CA ASP A 573 -6.21 -1.42 -2.97
C ASP A 573 -4.71 -1.70 -3.22
N THR A 574 -3.86 -1.75 -2.17
CA THR A 574 -2.41 -1.99 -2.33
C THR A 574 -2.07 -3.40 -2.82
N ALA A 575 -2.98 -4.37 -2.74
CA ALA A 575 -2.76 -5.73 -3.25
C ALA A 575 -2.99 -5.90 -4.77
N GLY A 576 -3.52 -4.87 -5.44
CA GLY A 576 -3.80 -4.87 -6.87
C GLY A 576 -2.54 -4.89 -7.75
N LYS A 577 -2.22 -3.76 -8.39
CA LYS A 577 -1.27 -3.69 -9.52
C LYS A 577 0.13 -3.19 -9.17
N HIS A 578 0.49 -3.21 -7.89
CA HIS A 578 1.66 -2.49 -7.36
C HIS A 578 2.68 -3.46 -6.74
N ARG A 579 3.99 -3.20 -6.85
CA ARG A 579 5.06 -3.94 -6.17
C ARG A 579 5.68 -3.08 -5.07
N ASN A 580 5.49 -3.52 -3.84
CA ASN A 580 5.08 -2.65 -2.73
C ASN A 580 5.89 -2.79 -1.44
N LEU A 581 6.86 -3.70 -1.43
CA LEU A 581 7.78 -3.87 -0.33
C LEU A 581 9.19 -3.98 -0.91
N LEU A 582 10.10 -3.13 -0.42
CA LEU A 582 11.49 -3.10 -0.84
C LEU A 582 12.36 -3.14 0.42
N GLU A 583 13.15 -4.21 0.58
CA GLU A 583 14.33 -4.17 1.43
C GLU A 583 15.41 -3.37 0.68
N TRP A 584 16.05 -2.44 1.37
CA TRP A 584 17.15 -1.64 0.82
C TRP A 584 18.20 -1.40 1.90
N LYS A 585 19.34 -2.07 1.77
CA LYS A 585 20.42 -2.09 2.79
C LYS A 585 19.86 -2.56 4.13
N ASN A 586 19.78 -1.67 5.13
CA ASN A 586 19.24 -1.93 6.47
C ASN A 586 17.86 -1.26 6.71
N LYS A 587 17.18 -0.81 5.65
CA LYS A 587 15.88 -0.14 5.72
C LYS A 587 14.83 -0.92 4.91
N VAL A 588 13.57 -0.80 5.31
CA VAL A 588 12.44 -1.38 4.57
C VAL A 588 11.51 -0.25 4.12
N PHE A 589 11.12 -0.26 2.86
CA PHE A 589 10.14 0.66 2.30
C PHE A 589 8.83 -0.05 2.01
N ALA A 590 7.72 0.49 2.53
CA ALA A 590 6.39 -0.07 2.38
C ALA A 590 5.46 0.92 1.67
N TYR A 591 4.69 0.41 0.70
CA TYR A 591 3.73 1.19 -0.06
C TYR A 591 2.45 1.49 0.74
N SER A 592 1.85 2.64 0.48
CA SER A 592 0.59 3.13 1.04
C SER A 592 -0.06 4.08 0.02
N ILE A 593 -1.32 4.47 0.24
CA ILE A 593 -2.05 5.40 -0.65
C ILE A 593 -2.56 6.59 0.17
N GLU A 594 -2.46 7.79 -0.39
CA GLU A 594 -3.08 9.00 0.15
C GLU A 594 -4.04 9.58 -0.88
N THR A 595 -5.26 9.95 -0.47
CA THR A 595 -6.12 10.75 -1.35
C THR A 595 -5.79 12.22 -1.20
N ASP A 596 -5.58 12.91 -2.32
CA ASP A 596 -5.67 14.36 -2.35
C ASP A 596 -7.14 14.77 -2.17
N ASN A 597 -7.46 15.34 -1.01
CA ASN A 597 -8.86 15.70 -0.72
C ASN A 597 -9.38 16.85 -1.61
N SER A 598 -8.50 17.65 -2.24
CA SER A 598 -8.92 18.75 -3.12
C SER A 598 -9.23 18.30 -4.56
N THR A 599 -8.48 17.34 -5.09
CA THR A 599 -8.66 16.83 -6.47
C THR A 599 -9.39 15.49 -6.54
N TYR A 600 -9.51 14.79 -5.40
CA TYR A 600 -9.96 13.41 -5.25
C TYR A 600 -9.09 12.35 -5.92
N LEU A 601 -7.91 12.72 -6.44
CA LEU A 601 -6.94 11.80 -7.00
C LEU A 601 -6.23 11.05 -5.85
N GLU A 602 -6.06 9.75 -6.02
CA GLU A 602 -5.28 8.92 -5.10
C GLU A 602 -3.82 8.93 -5.57
N HIS A 603 -2.87 9.14 -4.66
CA HIS A 603 -1.43 9.22 -4.90
C HIS A 603 -0.68 8.12 -4.16
N ALA A 604 0.39 7.61 -4.77
CA ALA A 604 1.28 6.64 -4.12
C ALA A 604 2.05 7.31 -2.98
N VAL A 605 2.15 6.63 -1.83
CA VAL A 605 3.00 7.04 -0.70
C VAL A 605 3.95 5.91 -0.36
N ILE A 606 5.24 6.19 -0.29
CA ILE A 606 6.26 5.26 0.18
C ILE A 606 6.63 5.62 1.61
N LEU A 607 6.38 4.70 2.53
CA LEU A 607 6.73 4.81 3.94
C LEU A 607 8.13 4.24 4.15
N ARG A 608 9.00 4.97 4.85
CA ARG A 608 10.22 4.39 5.41
C ARG A 608 9.89 3.71 6.73
N LEU A 609 10.31 2.46 6.89
CA LEU A 609 10.24 1.73 8.14
C LEU A 609 11.65 1.70 8.74
N ASP A 610 11.81 2.38 9.87
CA ASP A 610 13.09 2.53 10.57
C ASP A 610 13.17 1.54 11.74
N SER A 611 14.34 0.95 11.96
CA SER A 611 14.57 -0.03 13.04
C SER A 611 14.51 0.63 14.42
N THR A 612 13.88 -0.06 15.38
CA THR A 612 13.80 0.39 16.77
C THR A 612 14.96 -0.09 17.63
N ASP A 613 15.83 -0.98 17.13
CA ASP A 613 17.04 -1.39 17.87
C ASP A 613 18.07 -0.24 17.84
N PRO A 614 18.41 0.39 18.98
CA PRO A 614 19.39 1.47 19.03
C PRO A 614 20.81 1.03 18.61
N LYS A 615 21.09 -0.26 18.46
CA LYS A 615 22.34 -0.80 17.91
C LYS A 615 22.32 -0.96 16.39
N GLN A 616 21.14 -1.02 15.78
CA GLN A 616 20.93 -0.91 14.33
C GLN A 616 20.58 0.52 13.89
N GLY A 617 20.43 1.43 14.86
CA GLY A 617 19.98 2.81 14.68
C GLY A 617 20.74 3.55 13.58
N ASP A 618 20.02 4.42 12.89
CA ASP A 618 20.41 4.98 11.59
C ASP A 618 21.86 5.51 11.58
N HIS A 619 22.74 4.85 10.82
CA HIS A 619 24.11 5.30 10.57
C HIS A 619 24.15 6.48 9.57
N THR A 620 23.17 7.38 9.67
CA THR A 620 23.26 8.73 9.14
C THR A 620 23.56 9.65 10.31
N ASP A 621 24.83 10.06 10.42
CA ASP A 621 25.24 11.08 11.37
C ASP A 621 24.25 12.26 11.30
N GLN A 622 23.63 12.59 12.44
CA GLN A 622 22.97 13.89 12.54
C GLN A 622 24.07 14.93 12.45
N VAL A 623 24.17 15.57 11.28
CA VAL A 623 25.01 16.74 11.10
C VAL A 623 24.44 17.82 12.01
N GLU A 624 25.09 17.97 13.17
CA GLU A 624 24.86 19.08 14.09
C GLU A 624 24.88 20.38 13.26
N PRO A 625 23.84 21.23 13.33
CA PRO A 625 23.81 22.45 12.54
C PRO A 625 25.06 23.28 12.82
N PRO A 626 25.77 23.79 11.80
CA PRO A 626 26.95 24.60 12.03
C PRO A 626 26.55 25.78 12.92
N ALA A 627 27.24 25.90 14.07
CA ALA A 627 26.96 26.94 15.04
C ALA A 627 27.00 28.32 14.37
N SER A 628 25.99 29.14 14.63
CA SER A 628 25.89 30.50 14.09
C SER A 628 27.09 31.33 14.56
N GLU A 629 28.04 31.61 13.67
CA GLU A 629 29.13 32.53 13.98
C GLU A 629 28.60 33.96 14.14
N GLU A 630 28.85 34.57 15.30
CA GLU A 630 28.58 35.99 15.53
C GLU A 630 29.55 36.87 14.71
N PRO A 631 29.12 38.04 14.19
CA PRO A 631 29.96 38.88 13.37
C PRO A 631 31.02 39.62 14.20
N GLY A 632 32.30 39.29 14.00
CA GLY A 632 33.42 39.81 14.80
C GLY A 632 34.66 40.27 14.02
N THR A 633 34.75 41.59 13.77
CA THR A 633 35.97 42.41 13.60
C THR A 633 36.92 42.21 12.39
N GLU A 634 37.23 43.32 11.71
CA GLU A 634 38.34 43.51 10.76
C GLU A 634 39.72 43.33 11.42
N PRO A 635 40.79 43.17 10.61
CA PRO A 635 41.71 44.30 10.49
C PRO A 635 42.28 44.61 9.08
N GLU A 636 42.63 45.89 8.95
CA GLU A 636 43.36 46.66 7.91
C GLU A 636 44.44 45.95 7.05
N GLY A 637 44.60 46.38 5.78
CA GLY A 637 45.89 46.25 5.05
C GLY A 637 45.89 46.14 3.51
N GLN A 638 45.73 47.27 2.78
CA GLN A 638 46.00 47.41 1.33
C GLN A 638 47.53 47.46 1.00
N PRO A 639 48.03 47.59 -0.28
CA PRO A 639 47.37 47.81 -1.58
C PRO A 639 47.91 47.05 -2.84
N GLY A 640 47.22 47.17 -3.99
CA GLY A 640 47.87 47.09 -5.32
C GLY A 640 46.95 46.99 -6.57
N SER A 641 47.00 48.00 -7.46
CA SER A 641 46.42 48.09 -8.85
C SER A 641 44.91 47.83 -9.03
N GLU A 642 44.06 48.81 -9.41
CA GLU A 642 43.93 49.50 -10.72
C GLU A 642 43.43 48.57 -11.88
N GLN A 643 42.57 48.99 -12.82
CA GLN A 643 41.53 50.04 -12.91
C GLN A 643 40.73 49.80 -14.22
N GLU A 644 39.48 50.29 -14.28
CA GLU A 644 38.67 50.64 -15.47
C GLU A 644 37.39 49.85 -15.81
N LYS A 645 36.33 50.64 -16.02
CA LYS A 645 35.02 50.37 -16.60
C LYS A 645 34.73 51.60 -17.50
N PRO A 646 34.09 51.47 -18.67
CA PRO A 646 32.68 51.89 -18.83
C PRO A 646 31.85 50.87 -19.66
N ASP A 647 30.53 50.71 -19.47
CA ASP A 647 29.39 51.46 -20.11
C ASP A 647 29.39 51.40 -21.67
N ALA A 648 28.28 51.32 -22.42
CA ALA A 648 26.87 51.00 -22.19
C ALA A 648 26.20 50.78 -23.60
N ASP A 649 24.88 50.48 -23.63
CA ASP A 649 23.97 50.52 -24.80
C ASP A 649 24.22 49.62 -26.04
N THR A 650 23.17 48.90 -26.48
CA THR A 650 22.42 49.18 -27.74
C THR A 650 21.39 48.07 -28.06
N LYS A 651 20.21 48.49 -28.54
CA LYS A 651 19.12 47.74 -29.22
C LYS A 651 18.56 48.70 -30.31
N PRO A 652 17.70 48.35 -31.30
CA PRO A 652 17.29 47.06 -31.91
C PRO A 652 17.41 47.05 -33.47
N GLY A 653 16.92 45.97 -34.11
CA GLY A 653 16.46 45.87 -35.51
C GLY A 653 15.90 44.45 -35.77
N GLU A 654 14.68 44.19 -36.29
CA GLU A 654 14.14 44.45 -37.65
C GLU A 654 14.94 43.76 -38.77
N ASP A 655 14.37 43.04 -39.75
CA ASP A 655 12.96 42.81 -40.13
C ASP A 655 12.82 41.61 -41.11
N THR A 656 11.61 41.03 -41.29
CA THR A 656 10.99 40.57 -42.59
C THR A 656 9.86 39.52 -42.49
N LYS A 657 8.69 39.88 -43.04
CA LYS A 657 7.62 39.02 -43.63
C LYS A 657 7.96 38.77 -45.14
N PRO A 658 7.31 37.90 -45.96
CA PRO A 658 5.85 37.80 -46.28
C PRO A 658 5.34 36.31 -46.43
N ASP A 659 4.13 35.90 -46.87
CA ASP A 659 2.73 36.40 -46.79
C ASP A 659 1.71 35.24 -47.05
N GLU A 660 0.40 35.54 -46.87
CA GLU A 660 -0.90 35.05 -47.45
C GLU A 660 -0.96 33.78 -48.37
N ASP A 661 -2.07 33.03 -48.56
CA ASP A 661 -3.52 33.30 -48.35
C ASP A 661 -4.41 32.00 -48.34
N THR A 662 -5.74 32.19 -48.21
CA THR A 662 -6.91 31.35 -48.63
C THR A 662 -7.59 30.34 -47.68
N LYS A 663 -8.82 30.72 -47.27
CA LYS A 663 -10.00 29.91 -46.84
C LYS A 663 -10.74 29.35 -48.10
N PRO A 664 -11.95 28.71 -48.07
CA PRO A 664 -12.74 28.06 -47.00
C PRO A 664 -13.35 26.67 -47.38
N GLN A 665 -14.12 26.02 -46.48
CA GLN A 665 -15.61 25.90 -46.56
C GLN A 665 -16.22 24.65 -45.84
N ASP A 666 -17.44 24.82 -45.30
CA ASP A 666 -18.24 23.85 -44.53
C ASP A 666 -19.04 22.80 -45.34
N GLY A 667 -19.45 21.72 -44.64
CA GLY A 667 -20.79 21.09 -44.77
C GLY A 667 -20.86 19.67 -45.35
N ASN A 668 -21.51 18.71 -44.65
CA ASN A 668 -22.98 18.52 -44.64
C ASN A 668 -23.42 17.24 -43.86
N GLN A 669 -24.73 17.10 -43.60
CA GLN A 669 -25.40 15.96 -42.92
C GLN A 669 -25.66 14.72 -43.79
N SER A 670 -25.86 13.56 -43.14
CA SER A 670 -26.89 12.52 -43.39
C SER A 670 -26.74 11.43 -42.30
N ASP A 671 -27.72 11.10 -41.47
CA ASP A 671 -29.03 10.44 -41.66
C ASP A 671 -29.00 8.91 -41.40
N GLU A 672 -30.03 8.46 -40.67
CA GLU A 672 -30.24 7.13 -40.04
C GLU A 672 -30.80 6.08 -41.06
N PRO A 673 -30.93 4.77 -40.72
CA PRO A 673 -32.14 4.34 -39.97
C PRO A 673 -32.04 3.08 -39.07
N ASP A 674 -33.00 2.99 -38.14
CA ASP A 674 -33.41 1.85 -37.30
C ASP A 674 -33.83 0.55 -38.05
N THR A 675 -33.85 -0.60 -37.34
CA THR A 675 -35.02 -1.53 -37.23
C THR A 675 -34.79 -2.71 -36.23
N PRO A 676 -35.84 -3.41 -35.71
CA PRO A 676 -35.80 -4.01 -34.35
C PRO A 676 -36.21 -5.51 -34.22
N GLY A 677 -36.26 -6.01 -32.98
CA GLY A 677 -36.86 -7.30 -32.56
C GLY A 677 -35.84 -8.29 -31.97
N ASP A 678 -36.15 -9.17 -31.01
CA ASP A 678 -37.45 -9.57 -30.45
C ASP A 678 -37.29 -10.13 -28.99
N SER A 679 -38.38 -10.56 -28.32
CA SER A 679 -38.40 -10.79 -26.86
C SER A 679 -38.82 -12.19 -26.37
N LYS A 680 -38.40 -12.48 -25.11
CA LYS A 680 -39.05 -13.30 -24.02
C LYS A 680 -38.77 -14.83 -23.93
N PRO A 681 -39.05 -15.51 -22.78
CA PRO A 681 -38.44 -15.31 -21.44
C PRO A 681 -38.07 -16.65 -20.71
N GLY A 682 -37.44 -16.61 -19.51
CA GLY A 682 -37.39 -17.83 -18.67
C GLY A 682 -36.67 -17.76 -17.31
N GLY A 683 -37.42 -18.04 -16.23
CA GLY A 683 -36.94 -18.75 -15.01
C GLY A 683 -36.14 -17.97 -13.95
N GLU A 684 -36.73 -17.72 -12.78
CA GLU A 684 -36.01 -17.19 -11.60
C GLU A 684 -35.02 -18.19 -10.98
N GLY A 685 -33.86 -17.69 -10.54
CA GLY A 685 -32.99 -18.30 -9.54
C GLY A 685 -32.25 -17.22 -8.76
N LYS A 686 -32.83 -16.77 -7.63
CA LYS A 686 -32.33 -15.61 -6.86
C LYS A 686 -30.97 -15.89 -6.20
N LYS A 687 -29.89 -15.45 -6.87
CA LYS A 687 -28.58 -15.23 -6.23
C LYS A 687 -28.59 -13.91 -5.44
N PRO A 688 -27.80 -13.76 -4.37
CA PRO A 688 -27.59 -12.46 -3.73
C PRO A 688 -26.92 -11.50 -4.73
N LYS A 689 -27.50 -10.30 -4.90
CA LYS A 689 -26.98 -9.27 -5.80
C LYS A 689 -25.59 -8.80 -5.38
N SER A 690 -24.70 -8.64 -6.35
CA SER A 690 -23.35 -8.11 -6.12
C SER A 690 -23.40 -6.64 -5.70
N VAL A 691 -22.32 -6.16 -5.06
CA VAL A 691 -22.18 -4.78 -4.60
C VAL A 691 -22.38 -3.78 -5.76
N TRP A 692 -21.88 -4.11 -6.96
CA TRP A 692 -22.02 -3.29 -8.16
C TRP A 692 -23.47 -3.08 -8.61
N GLU A 693 -24.36 -4.07 -8.49
CA GLU A 693 -25.80 -3.89 -8.79
C GLU A 693 -26.55 -3.04 -7.75
N ARG A 694 -26.01 -2.87 -6.54
CA ARG A 694 -26.54 -1.94 -5.53
C ARG A 694 -26.09 -0.50 -5.80
N ILE A 695 -24.88 -0.37 -6.33
CA ILE A 695 -24.24 0.90 -6.70
C ILE A 695 -24.92 1.47 -7.97
N THR A 696 -24.96 0.72 -9.08
CA THR A 696 -25.45 1.23 -10.39
C THR A 696 -26.90 1.70 -10.38
N GLY A 697 -27.76 1.12 -9.54
CA GLY A 697 -29.16 1.55 -9.38
C GLY A 697 -29.34 2.99 -8.86
N PHE A 698 -28.27 3.65 -8.40
CA PHE A 698 -28.29 5.00 -7.86
C PHE A 698 -27.72 6.08 -8.81
N PHE A 699 -26.98 5.69 -9.86
CA PHE A 699 -26.24 6.65 -10.70
C PHE A 699 -27.05 7.29 -11.83
N SER A 700 -28.23 6.76 -12.18
CA SER A 700 -29.02 7.26 -13.31
C SER A 700 -29.77 8.57 -13.05
N THR A 701 -29.85 9.05 -11.80
CA THR A 701 -30.65 10.24 -11.44
C THR A 701 -29.87 11.38 -10.79
N GLY A 702 -28.61 11.15 -10.39
CA GLY A 702 -27.79 12.18 -9.73
C GLY A 702 -27.05 13.14 -10.68
N PHE A 703 -26.62 12.64 -11.85
CA PHE A 703 -25.70 13.38 -12.73
C PHE A 703 -26.34 14.58 -13.46
N GLU A 704 -27.62 14.48 -13.83
CA GLU A 704 -28.32 15.59 -14.51
C GLU A 704 -28.49 16.84 -13.62
N TRP A 705 -28.58 16.67 -12.30
CA TRP A 705 -28.84 17.78 -11.38
C TRP A 705 -27.59 18.67 -11.19
N ILE A 706 -26.41 18.04 -11.17
CA ILE A 706 -25.12 18.73 -11.06
C ILE A 706 -24.88 19.60 -12.30
N ALA A 707 -25.06 19.04 -13.51
CA ALA A 707 -24.93 19.80 -14.76
C ALA A 707 -25.88 21.02 -14.82
N LYS A 708 -27.15 20.85 -14.40
CA LYS A 708 -28.16 21.92 -14.39
C LYS A 708 -27.85 23.05 -13.39
N ILE A 709 -27.14 22.76 -12.29
CA ILE A 709 -26.69 23.79 -11.33
C ILE A 709 -25.51 24.59 -11.90
N PHE A 710 -24.55 23.94 -12.53
CA PHE A 710 -23.40 24.62 -13.15
C PHE A 710 -23.85 25.56 -14.29
N ASP A 711 -24.72 25.10 -15.20
CA ASP A 711 -25.26 25.96 -16.27
C ASP A 711 -26.05 27.15 -15.73
N TRP A 712 -26.81 26.97 -14.64
CA TRP A 712 -27.57 28.05 -14.02
C TRP A 712 -26.64 29.12 -13.41
N LEU A 713 -25.61 28.71 -12.67
CA LEU A 713 -24.61 29.63 -12.10
C LEU A 713 -23.85 30.42 -13.19
N PHE A 714 -23.42 29.77 -14.28
CA PHE A 714 -22.72 30.45 -15.38
C PHE A 714 -23.63 31.41 -16.18
N SER A 715 -24.95 31.22 -16.16
CA SER A 715 -25.90 32.13 -16.82
C SER A 715 -26.06 33.48 -16.08
N LEU A 716 -25.88 33.52 -14.76
CA LEU A 716 -26.14 34.70 -13.93
C LEU A 716 -25.04 35.77 -13.98
N LEU A 717 -23.84 35.41 -14.45
CA LEU A 717 -22.66 36.30 -14.54
C LEU A 717 -22.54 37.09 -15.86
N ARG A 718 -23.58 37.09 -16.71
CA ARG A 718 -23.62 37.85 -17.97
C ARG A 718 -24.79 38.83 -18.05
N LEU A 719 -24.78 39.85 -17.19
CA LEU A 719 -25.61 41.05 -17.31
C LEU A 719 -24.72 42.31 -17.35
N PRO A 720 -24.74 43.10 -18.44
CA PRO A 720 -23.98 44.35 -18.50
C PRO A 720 -24.70 45.45 -17.70
N PHE A 721 -23.93 46.21 -16.92
CA PHE A 721 -24.40 47.45 -16.32
C PHE A 721 -24.78 48.47 -17.42
N LEU A 722 -26.04 48.88 -17.46
CA LEU A 722 -26.42 50.19 -18.00
C LEU A 722 -26.63 51.14 -16.82
N GLY A 723 -26.03 52.33 -16.90
CA GLY A 723 -25.89 53.23 -15.75
C GLY A 723 -27.01 54.25 -15.59
N SER A 724 -26.93 54.95 -14.46
CA SER A 724 -27.24 56.36 -14.34
C SER A 724 -26.49 56.97 -13.16
#